data_AF-A0A089LEH7-F1
#
_entry.id   AF-A0A089LEH7-F1
#
_cell.length_a   1.000
_cell.length_b   1.000
_cell.length_c   1.000
_cell.angle_alpha   90.00
_cell.angle_beta   90.00
_cell.angle_gamma   90.00
#
_symmetry.space_group_name_H-M   'P 1'
#
loop_
_entity.id
_entity.type
_entity.pdbx_description
1 polymer ?
#
loop_
_entity_poly.entity_id
_entity_poly.type
_entity_poly.pdbx_seq_one_letter_code
_entity_poly.pdbx_strand_id
1 'polypeptide(L)'
;MKKRLLAALAASMLFTINPAPPIAGTVSAEGGSPGAVIYVATNGSDSNNGTQNAPFLTLEKARDTIRTLKAEDGLPEGGVTVYLREGRYERTSSFELRQQDSGEAGKPVTYTAYPGESVTLSGSEQLAKSAFVPVTDTSVLSRIISTEARTKVLEADLAALGITDYGQLSRHGYYLANDLSEVPPMELYVAGQGMTLARWPNESTVQMDEILDPGPTRKDPNGEVHTRGGTFTYTYDRPQYWTQADDIWLDGIFGYSWEWSYNKIASIDTAARSITLRYGEMSGIFKNWYPDFHFAQNLLEEIDMPGEYYIDRQAGKLYFLPNAEFAADNPDIEVTMLKSPMINALNASYIDFSELVLENGRDSAAVFMGGSHMRILNSEIRNFTNSGVLVNTQSRFYYNNFEGAPGTDHAIISTHIHHIGGTAVTLTGGNKTTLAPGNNVVENSHIHDFAYYHKAYNPGVLLSGVGNRMSHNKLHDAPHPGVLIFGNDHTVEYNEIYDVCTTFSDLGAIYMNAGEQPHERGTVIRRNYFHNIGESKAGVEGVYPDNFTMGLTIDENIFYKMGNSAIKNNGGAHILTRNNIFIDSKIPYDYADMFLGDEPDDQVPLNYMTKWQALFTANNNFTGTPYLTKYPELADFFTENRYYPDTNTFQGNVVYNPSVPRSVTTNVYGAYDKFGLVQYANNWVSAADPGFTDLAGGDLSLRPDADVFDIIPGFPDIPFAEIGIAGKAGTTAGTDSYPVQGVAVYDSEVTVDRWKTLKLRTAVLPWNADHPVLTFTSADPGIASVDVAGVVTGQAVGSTVITVASAENPLLTATVTVNVEAGDGVMDFTDFESGANGWLQDANRSIEKIGPNRWYKILNGASALSPKTFSDYELSFKLKTPEVIGDNATLYIFDRQAGSGSSRIGYKTRADGSSAWLLYNSAWTVLKEVKLPGHDLQPNTEYAVKMLVKGGDISVYLDGAFRLKGNDPGHNTEGKVGFYVSNVSQMHFDDIQFKALTTTLAGIIPAESKVRLAAGEQRQLQVAFDPADTPDTGVSWQSANPAVATVDSAGVVHAVYEGETLISAVSTVNPLIKADITVIVSSIMHETDFENGGNGWPVDPNRSIAADPDGNRRYKLLNGATGLLDRSFTSYQLEFKLKTPSVMPDNGILYIFDRQDSTGSTRIGYRTRADGSSGWILYDTAWQKLTETVLPGHDLLPDTEYDVKVTARDGDIAVSVDGSPRLSGSDPGHRPSGKVGFYTSGFAYMLFDDIIFSVLP
;
A
#
# COMPACT_ATOMS: atom_id res chain seq x y z
N MET A 1 -13.12 -71.53 41.90
CA MET A 1 -13.12 -73.02 42.00
C MET A 1 -12.80 -73.63 40.62
N LYS A 2 -12.60 -74.96 40.54
CA LYS A 2 -12.43 -75.85 39.37
C LYS A 2 -12.94 -75.26 38.01
N LYS A 3 -12.09 -75.08 36.99
CA LYS A 3 -11.65 -76.06 35.95
C LYS A 3 -12.78 -76.72 35.14
N ARG A 4 -12.78 -76.56 33.79
CA ARG A 4 -12.59 -77.61 32.74
C ARG A 4 -13.01 -77.18 31.30
N LEU A 5 -12.07 -77.32 30.33
CA LEU A 5 -12.13 -77.99 28.99
C LEU A 5 -13.11 -77.50 27.88
N LEU A 6 -12.83 -77.62 26.56
CA LEU A 6 -11.62 -77.99 25.75
C LEU A 6 -11.84 -77.65 24.24
N ALA A 7 -10.79 -77.25 23.49
CA ALA A 7 -10.59 -77.36 22.01
C ALA A 7 -11.58 -76.63 21.04
N ALA A 8 -11.21 -76.05 19.89
CA ALA A 8 -9.93 -75.83 19.16
C ALA A 8 -10.08 -74.53 18.27
N LEU A 9 -9.35 -74.18 17.20
CA LEU A 9 -8.31 -74.82 16.36
C LEU A 9 -7.43 -73.76 15.62
N ALA A 10 -6.16 -74.11 15.36
CA ALA A 10 -5.18 -73.64 14.35
C ALA A 10 -5.22 -72.21 13.70
N ALA A 11 -4.12 -71.48 13.94
CA ALA A 11 -3.19 -70.92 12.94
C ALA A 11 -3.58 -69.72 12.04
N SER A 12 -3.20 -68.51 12.49
CA SER A 12 -2.13 -67.73 11.84
C SER A 12 -1.59 -66.63 12.78
N MET A 13 -0.26 -66.55 12.91
CA MET A 13 0.45 -65.45 13.58
C MET A 13 1.72 -65.17 12.77
N LEU A 14 1.87 -63.96 12.26
CA LEU A 14 3.05 -63.49 11.56
C LEU A 14 3.37 -62.05 12.01
N PHE A 15 4.55 -61.88 12.58
CA PHE A 15 5.38 -60.67 12.55
C PHE A 15 4.71 -59.29 12.67
N THR A 16 4.47 -58.85 13.90
CA THR A 16 4.59 -57.42 14.23
C THR A 16 6.07 -57.08 14.39
N ILE A 17 6.72 -56.60 13.33
CA ILE A 17 8.06 -56.00 13.40
C ILE A 17 7.86 -54.51 13.64
N ASN A 18 8.21 -54.03 14.84
CA ASN A 18 8.43 -52.60 15.04
C ASN A 18 9.79 -52.25 14.43
N PRO A 19 9.87 -51.36 13.43
CA PRO A 19 11.06 -50.55 13.27
C PRO A 19 11.11 -49.59 14.47
N ALA A 20 12.10 -49.74 15.34
CA ALA A 20 12.47 -48.64 16.23
C ALA A 20 13.06 -47.51 15.37
N PRO A 21 12.80 -46.22 15.67
CA PRO A 21 13.50 -45.15 15.01
C PRO A 21 15.01 -45.29 15.27
N PRO A 22 15.88 -45.01 14.28
CA PRO A 22 17.30 -44.88 14.54
C PRO A 22 17.52 -43.61 15.36
N ILE A 23 17.50 -43.75 16.69
CA ILE A 23 17.98 -42.70 17.59
C ILE A 23 19.40 -42.35 17.16
N ALA A 24 19.69 -41.06 17.01
CA ALA A 24 21.02 -40.54 16.73
C ALA A 24 21.96 -40.78 17.93
N GLY A 25 22.37 -42.03 18.10
CA GLY A 25 23.35 -42.43 19.11
C GLY A 25 24.66 -41.74 18.79
N THR A 26 25.13 -40.90 19.71
CA THR A 26 26.48 -40.34 19.67
C THR A 26 27.48 -41.47 19.42
N VAL A 27 28.24 -41.39 18.32
CA VAL A 27 29.24 -42.41 17.97
C VAL A 27 30.43 -42.26 18.91
N SER A 28 30.27 -42.81 20.11
CA SER A 28 31.37 -43.09 21.03
C SER A 28 32.36 -44.01 20.30
N ALA A 29 33.65 -43.68 20.36
CA ALA A 29 34.67 -44.31 19.54
C ALA A 29 35.01 -45.73 20.01
N GLU A 30 34.14 -46.71 19.73
CA GLU A 30 34.41 -48.13 19.97
C GLU A 30 35.42 -48.70 18.97
N GLY A 31 36.71 -48.56 19.31
CA GLY A 31 37.71 -49.61 19.13
C GLY A 31 38.07 -50.07 17.71
N GLY A 32 37.57 -49.42 16.66
CA GLY A 32 37.99 -49.67 15.28
C GLY A 32 39.49 -49.45 15.10
N SER A 33 40.12 -50.20 14.19
CA SER A 33 41.48 -49.86 13.75
C SER A 33 41.45 -48.46 13.14
N PRO A 34 42.37 -47.55 13.48
CA PRO A 34 42.44 -46.26 12.82
C PRO A 34 42.72 -46.47 11.33
N GLY A 35 41.92 -45.82 10.48
CA GLY A 35 42.07 -45.83 9.03
C GLY A 35 43.34 -45.10 8.58
N ALA A 36 43.57 -45.05 7.27
CA ALA A 36 44.65 -44.25 6.72
C ALA A 36 44.31 -42.75 6.86
N VAL A 37 45.33 -41.91 7.08
CA VAL A 37 45.16 -40.46 7.24
C VAL A 37 46.02 -39.71 6.24
N ILE A 38 45.40 -38.80 5.51
CA ILE A 38 46.02 -37.88 4.54
C ILE A 38 45.77 -36.44 5.03
N TYR A 39 46.73 -35.55 4.79
CA TYR A 39 46.64 -34.13 5.11
C TYR A 39 46.75 -33.27 3.85
N VAL A 40 45.88 -32.26 3.75
CA VAL A 40 45.87 -31.22 2.72
C VAL A 40 45.97 -29.86 3.42
N ALA A 41 46.78 -28.93 2.89
CA ALA A 41 46.97 -27.60 3.48
C ALA A 41 47.17 -26.55 2.39
N THR A 42 46.67 -25.33 2.62
CA THR A 42 46.88 -24.15 1.76
C THR A 42 48.36 -23.79 1.54
N ASN A 43 49.25 -24.21 2.46
CA ASN A 43 50.71 -24.06 2.39
C ASN A 43 51.44 -25.38 2.03
N GLY A 44 50.71 -26.41 1.58
CA GLY A 44 51.24 -27.72 1.21
C GLY A 44 51.87 -27.77 -0.18
N SER A 45 52.12 -28.99 -0.67
CA SER A 45 52.54 -29.23 -2.06
C SER A 45 52.12 -30.62 -2.52
N ASP A 46 51.61 -30.73 -3.74
CA ASP A 46 51.23 -32.02 -4.34
C ASP A 46 52.44 -32.90 -4.72
N SER A 47 53.67 -32.37 -4.55
CA SER A 47 54.91 -33.14 -4.57
C SER A 47 55.26 -33.81 -3.23
N ASN A 48 54.52 -33.52 -2.16
CA ASN A 48 54.73 -34.11 -0.84
C ASN A 48 54.12 -35.53 -0.76
N ASN A 49 54.03 -36.09 0.44
CA ASN A 49 53.48 -37.43 0.70
C ASN A 49 52.18 -37.43 1.51
N GLY A 50 51.53 -36.27 1.70
CA GLY A 50 50.24 -36.16 2.39
C GLY A 50 50.30 -36.39 3.90
N THR A 51 51.47 -36.28 4.54
CA THR A 51 51.60 -36.41 6.00
C THR A 51 51.42 -35.06 6.71
N GLN A 52 51.12 -35.04 8.01
CA GLN A 52 50.85 -33.78 8.74
C GLN A 52 51.97 -32.73 8.64
N ASN A 53 53.22 -33.17 8.51
CA ASN A 53 54.41 -32.31 8.36
C ASN A 53 54.80 -32.04 6.89
N ALA A 54 54.16 -32.72 5.94
CA ALA A 54 54.36 -32.56 4.51
C ALA A 54 53.01 -32.83 3.78
N PRO A 55 52.00 -31.95 3.96
CA PRO A 55 50.66 -32.13 3.41
C PRO A 55 50.64 -31.91 1.89
N PHE A 56 49.64 -32.47 1.22
CA PHE A 56 49.30 -32.09 -0.14
C PHE A 56 48.76 -30.65 -0.19
N LEU A 57 48.67 -30.07 -1.39
CA LEU A 57 48.05 -28.76 -1.62
C LEU A 57 46.58 -28.90 -2.03
N THR A 58 46.23 -29.93 -2.80
CA THR A 58 44.89 -30.08 -3.40
C THR A 58 44.10 -31.30 -2.89
N LEU A 59 42.77 -31.18 -2.93
CA LEU A 59 41.83 -32.30 -2.71
C LEU A 59 41.98 -33.34 -3.83
N GLU A 60 42.22 -32.89 -5.07
CA GLU A 60 42.54 -33.72 -6.24
C GLU A 60 43.70 -34.67 -5.95
N LYS A 61 44.79 -34.18 -5.37
CA LYS A 61 45.95 -35.00 -5.04
C LYS A 61 45.67 -36.00 -3.93
N ALA A 62 44.87 -35.64 -2.92
CA ALA A 62 44.42 -36.57 -1.90
C ALA A 62 43.56 -37.70 -2.50
N ARG A 63 42.53 -37.34 -3.27
CA ARG A 63 41.66 -38.26 -4.03
C ARG A 63 42.47 -39.21 -4.91
N ASP A 64 43.40 -38.68 -5.72
CA ASP A 64 44.16 -39.49 -6.66
C ASP A 64 45.18 -40.40 -5.96
N THR A 65 45.63 -40.03 -4.76
CA THR A 65 46.41 -40.92 -3.88
C THR A 65 45.53 -42.06 -3.30
N ILE A 66 44.27 -41.77 -2.94
CA ILE A 66 43.30 -42.79 -2.51
C ILE A 66 42.95 -43.74 -3.65
N ARG A 67 42.80 -43.25 -4.89
CA ARG A 67 42.64 -44.09 -6.09
C ARG A 67 43.78 -45.10 -6.24
N THR A 68 45.04 -44.67 -6.05
CA THR A 68 46.21 -45.57 -6.09
C THR A 68 46.17 -46.58 -4.95
N LEU A 69 45.99 -46.15 -3.69
CA LEU A 69 45.89 -47.03 -2.52
C LEU A 69 44.83 -48.13 -2.72
N LYS A 70 43.63 -47.74 -3.15
CA LYS A 70 42.51 -48.66 -3.39
C LYS A 70 42.76 -49.62 -4.57
N ALA A 71 43.55 -49.22 -5.56
CA ALA A 71 43.89 -50.06 -6.71
C ALA A 71 45.06 -51.03 -6.43
N GLU A 72 45.97 -50.69 -5.52
CA GLU A 72 47.17 -51.48 -5.20
C GLU A 72 46.98 -52.40 -3.99
N ASP A 73 46.49 -51.86 -2.86
CA ASP A 73 46.31 -52.59 -1.58
C ASP A 73 44.84 -52.74 -1.15
N GLY A 74 43.93 -51.94 -1.72
CA GLY A 74 42.53 -51.84 -1.29
C GLY A 74 42.33 -50.80 -0.17
N LEU A 75 41.08 -50.62 0.27
CA LEU A 75 40.80 -49.72 1.40
C LEU A 75 41.07 -50.43 2.75
N PRO A 76 41.75 -49.76 3.71
CA PRO A 76 41.99 -50.31 5.04
C PRO A 76 40.70 -50.34 5.87
N GLU A 77 40.68 -51.17 6.92
CA GLU A 77 39.62 -51.11 7.94
C GLU A 77 39.59 -49.72 8.59
N GLY A 78 38.40 -49.14 8.76
CA GLY A 78 38.23 -47.76 9.22
C GLY A 78 38.32 -46.71 8.10
N GLY A 79 38.66 -47.08 6.86
CA GLY A 79 38.61 -46.19 5.70
C GLY A 79 39.78 -45.21 5.60
N VAL A 80 39.55 -44.07 4.92
CA VAL A 80 40.56 -43.02 4.75
C VAL A 80 40.01 -41.65 5.14
N THR A 81 40.68 -40.99 6.09
CA THR A 81 40.38 -39.60 6.47
C THR A 81 41.35 -38.64 5.78
N VAL A 82 40.82 -37.68 5.04
CA VAL A 82 41.54 -36.54 4.48
C VAL A 82 41.26 -35.33 5.38
N TYR A 83 42.24 -34.95 6.19
CA TYR A 83 42.19 -33.72 6.98
C TYR A 83 42.64 -32.53 6.15
N LEU A 84 41.72 -31.59 5.92
CA LEU A 84 42.02 -30.26 5.41
C LEU A 84 42.45 -29.39 6.59
N ARG A 85 43.59 -28.69 6.45
CA ARG A 85 44.08 -27.73 7.45
C ARG A 85 43.44 -26.35 7.25
N GLU A 86 43.47 -25.53 8.29
CA GLU A 86 42.91 -24.17 8.34
C GLU A 86 43.14 -23.36 7.05
N GLY A 87 42.07 -22.70 6.57
CA GLY A 87 42.16 -21.69 5.52
C GLY A 87 41.13 -21.82 4.38
N ARG A 88 41.29 -20.91 3.42
CA ARG A 88 40.46 -20.74 2.22
C ARG A 88 41.07 -21.52 1.05
N TYR A 89 40.29 -22.40 0.44
CA TYR A 89 40.67 -23.23 -0.71
C TYR A 89 39.85 -22.81 -1.93
N GLU A 90 40.48 -22.04 -2.81
CA GLU A 90 39.86 -21.53 -4.03
C GLU A 90 39.58 -22.62 -5.06
N ARG A 91 38.37 -22.60 -5.61
CA ARG A 91 37.87 -23.61 -6.55
C ARG A 91 37.52 -22.98 -7.90
N THR A 92 38.44 -23.07 -8.85
CA THR A 92 38.18 -22.73 -10.26
C THR A 92 37.42 -23.83 -11.04
N SER A 93 37.20 -24.99 -10.42
CA SER A 93 36.45 -26.12 -10.99
C SER A 93 35.91 -27.07 -9.92
N SER A 94 34.89 -27.85 -10.28
CA SER A 94 34.29 -28.90 -9.45
C SER A 94 35.30 -29.89 -8.85
N PHE A 95 35.09 -30.30 -7.60
CA PHE A 95 35.77 -31.46 -7.04
C PHE A 95 35.11 -32.74 -7.57
N GLU A 96 35.76 -33.33 -8.56
CA GLU A 96 35.26 -34.44 -9.36
C GLU A 96 35.45 -35.81 -8.69
N LEU A 97 34.33 -36.49 -8.36
CA LEU A 97 34.27 -37.83 -7.79
C LEU A 97 33.45 -38.78 -8.67
N ARG A 98 33.94 -40.00 -8.84
CA ARG A 98 33.39 -41.04 -9.71
C ARG A 98 33.43 -42.40 -9.00
N GLN A 99 32.86 -43.45 -9.58
CA GLN A 99 32.75 -44.78 -8.95
C GLN A 99 34.07 -45.38 -8.42
N GLN A 100 35.23 -45.05 -9.01
CA GLN A 100 36.52 -45.48 -8.45
C GLN A 100 36.82 -44.87 -7.07
N ASP A 101 36.32 -43.67 -6.78
CA ASP A 101 36.59 -42.90 -5.55
C ASP A 101 35.82 -43.37 -4.33
N SER A 102 34.79 -44.22 -4.51
CA SER A 102 33.92 -44.69 -3.45
C SER A 102 34.68 -45.30 -2.28
N GLY A 103 34.22 -45.06 -1.05
CA GLY A 103 34.50 -45.94 0.07
C GLY A 103 33.79 -47.30 -0.07
N GLU A 104 33.86 -48.10 0.99
CA GLU A 104 33.10 -49.34 1.17
C GLU A 104 32.39 -49.32 2.54
N ALA A 105 31.45 -50.25 2.76
CA ALA A 105 30.79 -50.36 4.06
C ALA A 105 31.82 -50.70 5.17
N GLY A 106 31.91 -49.83 6.19
CA GLY A 106 32.96 -49.90 7.23
C GLY A 106 34.32 -49.29 6.83
N LYS A 107 34.43 -48.76 5.61
CA LYS A 107 35.64 -48.15 5.04
C LYS A 107 35.31 -46.89 4.23
N PRO A 108 34.73 -45.85 4.85
CA PRO A 108 34.37 -44.62 4.15
C PRO A 108 35.61 -43.86 3.66
N VAL A 109 35.41 -42.91 2.75
CA VAL A 109 36.38 -41.85 2.47
C VAL A 109 35.82 -40.55 3.04
N THR A 110 36.49 -39.95 4.03
CA THR A 110 36.00 -38.77 4.74
C THR A 110 36.89 -37.57 4.46
N TYR A 111 36.37 -36.54 3.80
CA TYR A 111 37.00 -35.22 3.66
C TYR A 111 36.50 -34.31 4.77
N THR A 112 37.38 -33.84 5.65
CA THR A 112 36.96 -33.07 6.82
C THR A 112 37.99 -32.06 7.27
N ALA A 113 37.56 -31.00 7.95
CA ALA A 113 38.47 -30.07 8.60
C ALA A 113 39.29 -30.77 9.71
N TYR A 114 40.49 -30.28 9.97
CA TYR A 114 41.26 -30.71 11.12
C TYR A 114 40.57 -30.23 12.42
N PRO A 115 40.51 -31.04 13.50
CA PRO A 115 39.69 -30.70 14.67
C PRO A 115 40.06 -29.35 15.31
N GLY A 116 39.11 -28.41 15.27
CA GLY A 116 39.28 -27.05 15.79
C GLY A 116 39.86 -26.03 14.80
N GLU A 117 40.05 -26.39 13.52
CA GLU A 117 40.45 -25.48 12.45
C GLU A 117 39.28 -25.22 11.49
N SER A 118 39.11 -23.97 11.05
CA SER A 118 38.06 -23.61 10.07
C SER A 118 38.57 -23.81 8.64
N VAL A 119 37.77 -24.52 7.82
CA VAL A 119 38.09 -24.81 6.42
C VAL A 119 36.97 -24.34 5.50
N THR A 120 37.33 -23.48 4.56
CA THR A 120 36.41 -22.96 3.55
C THR A 120 36.82 -23.44 2.17
N LEU A 121 35.94 -24.15 1.47
CA LEU A 121 36.02 -24.34 0.03
C LEU A 121 35.21 -23.21 -0.61
N SER A 122 35.83 -22.38 -1.45
CA SER A 122 35.16 -21.19 -2.00
C SER A 122 35.24 -21.10 -3.52
N GLY A 123 34.14 -20.69 -4.14
CA GLY A 123 33.98 -20.51 -5.57
C GLY A 123 34.35 -19.11 -6.09
N SER A 124 34.77 -18.19 -5.22
CA SER A 124 35.08 -16.80 -5.55
C SER A 124 36.56 -16.46 -5.47
N GLU A 125 36.95 -15.42 -6.22
CA GLU A 125 38.28 -14.81 -6.25
C GLU A 125 38.29 -13.54 -5.38
N GLN A 126 39.31 -13.38 -4.53
CA GLN A 126 39.41 -12.23 -3.62
C GLN A 126 40.01 -10.99 -4.30
N LEU A 127 39.36 -9.84 -4.11
CA LEU A 127 39.75 -8.55 -4.68
C LEU A 127 40.39 -7.66 -3.61
N ALA A 128 41.59 -7.15 -3.86
CA ALA A 128 42.21 -6.19 -2.96
C ALA A 128 41.43 -4.86 -2.95
N LYS A 129 41.15 -4.30 -1.75
CA LYS A 129 40.51 -2.97 -1.59
C LYS A 129 41.19 -1.86 -2.41
N SER A 130 42.50 -1.96 -2.65
CA SER A 130 43.27 -1.02 -3.49
C SER A 130 43.01 -1.11 -5.00
N ALA A 131 42.26 -2.12 -5.47
CA ALA A 131 41.83 -2.22 -6.86
C ALA A 131 40.61 -1.32 -7.17
N PHE A 132 39.87 -0.92 -6.13
CA PHE A 132 38.73 -0.02 -6.22
C PHE A 132 39.19 1.44 -6.13
N VAL A 133 39.00 2.21 -7.20
CA VAL A 133 39.39 3.63 -7.28
C VAL A 133 38.17 4.50 -7.59
N PRO A 134 38.11 5.77 -7.13
CA PRO A 134 36.99 6.65 -7.44
C PRO A 134 36.80 6.83 -8.96
N VAL A 135 35.56 6.72 -9.44
CA VAL A 135 35.26 6.93 -10.86
C VAL A 135 35.58 8.37 -11.24
N THR A 136 36.40 8.56 -12.28
CA THR A 136 36.79 9.89 -12.78
C THR A 136 36.36 10.15 -14.22
N ASP A 137 35.85 9.14 -14.93
CA ASP A 137 35.34 9.30 -16.29
C ASP A 137 33.99 10.03 -16.27
N THR A 138 33.97 11.24 -16.82
CA THR A 138 32.76 12.08 -16.89
C THR A 138 31.64 11.47 -17.72
N SER A 139 31.92 10.56 -18.66
CA SER A 139 30.88 9.86 -19.43
C SER A 139 30.13 8.86 -18.55
N VAL A 140 30.86 8.05 -17.78
CA VAL A 140 30.32 7.11 -16.77
C VAL A 140 29.53 7.90 -15.71
N LEU A 141 30.13 8.93 -15.10
CA LEU A 141 29.47 9.75 -14.09
C LEU A 141 28.23 10.50 -14.61
N SER A 142 28.14 10.77 -15.91
CA SER A 142 26.96 11.43 -16.49
C SER A 142 25.73 10.53 -16.62
N ARG A 143 25.91 9.20 -16.60
CA ARG A 143 24.83 8.21 -16.64
C ARG A 143 24.11 8.09 -15.29
N ILE A 144 24.89 8.03 -14.20
CA ILE A 144 24.38 7.88 -12.83
C ILE A 144 23.43 9.03 -12.49
N ILE A 145 22.17 8.74 -12.16
CA ILE A 145 21.14 9.77 -11.91
C ILE A 145 21.40 10.50 -10.60
N SER A 146 21.76 9.78 -9.53
CA SER A 146 22.09 10.36 -8.23
C SER A 146 23.37 11.21 -8.30
N THR A 147 23.21 12.52 -8.17
CA THR A 147 24.31 13.49 -8.21
C THR A 147 25.32 13.32 -7.08
N GLU A 148 24.88 12.73 -5.97
CA GLU A 148 25.69 12.45 -4.78
C GLU A 148 26.45 11.12 -4.91
N ALA A 149 25.82 10.07 -5.45
CA ALA A 149 26.49 8.78 -5.72
C ALA A 149 27.70 8.93 -6.66
N ARG A 150 27.64 9.86 -7.62
CA ARG A 150 28.77 10.27 -8.48
C ARG A 150 30.04 10.68 -7.71
N THR A 151 29.94 11.02 -6.43
CA THR A 151 31.08 11.41 -5.58
C THR A 151 31.61 10.26 -4.70
N LYS A 152 30.84 9.17 -4.56
CA LYS A 152 31.12 8.03 -3.69
C LYS A 152 31.41 6.71 -4.45
N VAL A 153 30.95 6.60 -5.70
CA VAL A 153 31.10 5.41 -6.56
C VAL A 153 32.57 5.13 -6.92
N LEU A 154 32.95 3.86 -6.85
CA LEU A 154 34.26 3.33 -7.20
C LEU A 154 34.17 2.45 -8.46
N GLU A 155 35.27 2.32 -9.19
CA GLU A 155 35.46 1.31 -10.24
C GLU A 155 36.64 0.38 -9.92
N ALA A 156 36.53 -0.87 -10.35
CA ALA A 156 37.61 -1.85 -10.41
C ALA A 156 37.70 -2.43 -11.83
N ASP A 157 38.91 -2.46 -12.39
CA ASP A 157 39.20 -3.01 -13.72
C ASP A 157 39.45 -4.52 -13.61
N LEU A 158 38.38 -5.32 -13.78
CA LEU A 158 38.42 -6.78 -13.67
C LEU A 158 39.35 -7.39 -14.72
N ALA A 159 39.34 -6.84 -15.94
CA ALA A 159 40.19 -7.30 -17.03
C ALA A 159 41.69 -7.10 -16.72
N ALA A 160 42.06 -6.00 -16.07
CA ALA A 160 43.43 -5.73 -15.61
C ALA A 160 43.86 -6.62 -14.43
N LEU A 161 42.91 -7.11 -13.63
CA LEU A 161 43.16 -8.13 -12.59
C LEU A 161 43.32 -9.55 -13.17
N GLY A 162 42.90 -9.77 -14.42
CA GLY A 162 42.95 -11.07 -15.11
C GLY A 162 41.60 -11.81 -15.15
N ILE A 163 40.56 -11.21 -14.58
CA ILE A 163 39.19 -11.74 -14.54
C ILE A 163 38.50 -11.41 -15.86
N THR A 164 38.11 -12.43 -16.63
CA THR A 164 37.50 -12.26 -17.97
C THR A 164 36.20 -13.05 -18.17
N ASP A 165 35.58 -13.55 -17.10
CA ASP A 165 34.31 -14.27 -17.12
C ASP A 165 33.35 -13.62 -16.10
N TYR A 166 32.52 -12.70 -16.59
CA TYR A 166 31.56 -11.94 -15.79
C TYR A 166 30.18 -12.61 -15.71
N GLY A 167 30.06 -13.84 -16.24
CA GLY A 167 28.79 -14.48 -16.57
C GLY A 167 27.93 -13.65 -17.54
N GLN A 168 26.65 -14.01 -17.66
CA GLN A 168 25.64 -13.26 -18.42
C GLN A 168 24.35 -13.20 -17.61
N LEU A 169 23.53 -12.17 -17.83
CA LEU A 169 22.14 -12.18 -17.37
C LEU A 169 21.30 -12.97 -18.38
N SER A 170 20.44 -13.85 -17.87
CA SER A 170 19.62 -14.76 -18.65
C SER A 170 18.21 -14.83 -18.08
N ARG A 171 17.21 -15.20 -18.91
CA ARG A 171 15.83 -15.31 -18.42
C ARG A 171 15.72 -16.45 -17.41
N HIS A 172 14.99 -16.20 -16.33
CA HIS A 172 14.68 -17.20 -15.33
C HIS A 172 13.35 -16.88 -14.63
N GLY A 173 12.79 -17.85 -13.90
CA GLY A 173 11.54 -17.66 -13.17
C GLY A 173 10.77 -18.96 -12.98
N TYR A 174 9.48 -18.95 -13.32
CA TYR A 174 8.66 -20.17 -13.35
C TYR A 174 8.63 -20.83 -14.75
N TYR A 175 8.67 -22.18 -14.77
CA TYR A 175 8.51 -23.02 -15.95
C TYR A 175 9.31 -22.53 -17.18
N LEU A 176 8.68 -22.23 -18.33
CA LEU A 176 9.36 -21.81 -19.58
C LEU A 176 10.24 -20.55 -19.45
N ALA A 177 10.12 -19.78 -18.36
CA ALA A 177 11.07 -18.69 -18.10
C ALA A 177 12.50 -19.22 -17.87
N ASN A 178 12.64 -20.45 -17.35
CA ASN A 178 13.91 -21.11 -17.06
C ASN A 178 14.55 -21.85 -18.25
N ASP A 179 13.80 -22.15 -19.31
CA ASP A 179 14.32 -22.87 -20.49
C ASP A 179 15.43 -22.11 -21.23
N LEU A 180 15.59 -20.81 -20.91
CA LEU A 180 16.64 -19.91 -21.39
C LEU A 180 17.58 -19.43 -20.25
N SER A 181 17.55 -20.08 -19.08
CA SER A 181 18.48 -19.79 -17.97
C SER A 181 19.85 -20.35 -18.31
N GLU A 182 20.85 -19.49 -18.34
CA GLU A 182 22.25 -19.90 -18.37
C GLU A 182 22.76 -20.14 -16.93
N VAL A 183 24.07 -20.35 -16.76
CA VAL A 183 24.69 -20.26 -15.44
C VAL A 183 24.54 -18.83 -14.93
N PRO A 184 24.16 -18.61 -13.66
CA PRO A 184 24.06 -17.29 -13.05
C PRO A 184 25.28 -16.37 -13.28
N PRO A 185 25.09 -15.03 -13.23
CA PRO A 185 26.15 -14.05 -13.47
C PRO A 185 27.24 -14.10 -12.40
N MET A 186 28.33 -13.35 -12.62
CA MET A 186 29.21 -12.95 -11.53
C MET A 186 28.46 -12.04 -10.54
N GLU A 187 28.63 -12.34 -9.26
CA GLU A 187 28.11 -11.57 -8.13
C GLU A 187 29.26 -11.04 -7.27
N LEU A 188 29.04 -9.89 -6.62
CA LEU A 188 29.99 -9.24 -5.71
C LEU A 188 29.58 -9.49 -4.25
N TYR A 189 30.53 -9.87 -3.41
CA TYR A 189 30.36 -10.03 -1.97
C TYR A 189 31.34 -9.12 -1.20
N VAL A 190 30.89 -8.57 -0.07
CA VAL A 190 31.73 -7.79 0.86
C VAL A 190 31.45 -8.23 2.30
N ALA A 191 32.48 -8.67 3.03
CA ALA A 191 32.36 -9.31 4.36
C ALA A 191 31.28 -10.41 4.40
N GLY A 192 31.18 -11.20 3.33
CA GLY A 192 30.15 -12.24 3.15
C GLY A 192 28.76 -11.74 2.76
N GLN A 193 28.49 -10.42 2.77
CA GLN A 193 27.22 -9.85 2.32
C GLN A 193 27.14 -9.86 0.79
N GLY A 194 26.06 -10.41 0.23
CA GLY A 194 25.74 -10.27 -1.19
C GLY A 194 25.39 -8.82 -1.54
N MET A 195 26.11 -8.23 -2.49
CA MET A 195 25.81 -6.87 -2.98
C MET A 195 24.63 -6.90 -3.96
N THR A 196 23.95 -5.77 -4.14
CA THR A 196 22.73 -5.68 -4.96
C THR A 196 23.05 -5.20 -6.38
N LEU A 197 22.53 -5.86 -7.42
CA LEU A 197 22.58 -5.30 -8.79
C LEU A 197 21.76 -4.01 -8.86
N ALA A 198 22.42 -2.91 -9.27
CA ALA A 198 21.86 -1.56 -9.25
C ALA A 198 20.46 -1.49 -9.89
N ARG A 199 19.49 -0.96 -9.14
CA ARG A 199 18.06 -1.21 -9.34
C ARG A 199 17.15 -0.01 -9.09
N TRP A 200 15.96 -0.04 -9.70
CA TRP A 200 14.91 0.93 -9.43
C TRP A 200 13.48 0.36 -9.48
N PRO A 201 12.62 0.66 -8.49
CA PRO A 201 12.93 1.35 -7.23
C PRO A 201 13.84 0.50 -6.32
N ASN A 202 14.51 1.15 -5.37
CA ASN A 202 15.45 0.49 -4.47
C ASN A 202 14.75 -0.37 -3.40
N GLU A 203 13.93 0.24 -2.52
CA GLU A 203 13.20 -0.46 -1.45
C GLU A 203 11.74 -0.85 -1.84
N SER A 204 11.33 -0.69 -3.10
CA SER A 204 9.94 -0.92 -3.52
C SER A 204 9.80 -1.40 -4.97
N THR A 205 8.56 -1.53 -5.45
CA THR A 205 8.18 -1.97 -6.80
C THR A 205 7.26 -0.94 -7.48
N VAL A 206 7.08 -1.08 -8.79
CA VAL A 206 6.10 -0.35 -9.61
C VAL A 206 5.19 -1.33 -10.35
N GLN A 207 4.12 -0.84 -10.99
CA GLN A 207 3.14 -1.66 -11.72
C GLN A 207 3.14 -1.33 -13.23
N MET A 208 2.56 -2.19 -14.06
CA MET A 208 2.18 -1.83 -15.43
C MET A 208 1.01 -0.84 -15.40
N ASP A 209 0.73 -0.13 -16.50
CA ASP A 209 -0.46 0.74 -16.65
C ASP A 209 -1.51 0.11 -17.59
N GLU A 210 -1.48 0.44 -18.88
CA GLU A 210 -2.33 -0.13 -19.94
C GLU A 210 -1.55 -1.22 -20.69
N ILE A 211 -2.16 -2.38 -20.94
CA ILE A 211 -1.53 -3.48 -21.66
C ILE A 211 -1.91 -3.39 -23.13
N LEU A 212 -0.91 -3.07 -23.97
CA LEU A 212 -1.07 -2.85 -25.41
C LEU A 212 -0.97 -4.14 -26.21
N ASP A 213 -0.21 -5.12 -25.70
CA ASP A 213 -0.07 -6.48 -26.24
C ASP A 213 0.23 -7.44 -25.08
N PRO A 214 -0.59 -8.47 -24.80
CA PRO A 214 -0.32 -9.44 -23.74
C PRO A 214 0.92 -10.32 -24.03
N GLY A 215 1.41 -10.33 -25.26
CA GLY A 215 2.50 -11.19 -25.71
C GLY A 215 2.07 -12.64 -25.93
N PRO A 216 2.98 -13.48 -26.47
CA PRO A 216 2.75 -14.91 -26.67
C PRO A 216 2.91 -15.68 -25.36
N THR A 217 2.12 -16.73 -25.20
CA THR A 217 1.99 -17.55 -23.99
C THR A 217 2.52 -18.98 -24.19
N ARG A 218 2.49 -19.82 -23.14
CA ARG A 218 2.78 -21.27 -23.25
C ARG A 218 1.79 -22.06 -24.12
N LYS A 219 0.68 -21.44 -24.55
CA LYS A 219 -0.34 -22.07 -25.42
C LYS A 219 -0.11 -21.77 -26.90
N ASP A 220 0.74 -20.79 -27.21
CA ASP A 220 0.98 -20.35 -28.58
C ASP A 220 2.00 -21.26 -29.29
N PRO A 221 1.80 -21.55 -30.59
CA PRO A 221 2.61 -22.53 -31.30
C PRO A 221 4.05 -22.05 -31.56
N ASN A 222 4.89 -22.98 -32.00
CA ASN A 222 6.24 -22.71 -32.54
C ASN A 222 7.25 -22.07 -31.55
N GLY A 223 6.91 -21.91 -30.27
CA GLY A 223 7.82 -21.31 -29.28
C GLY A 223 7.93 -19.79 -29.37
N GLU A 224 6.89 -19.09 -29.85
CA GLU A 224 6.90 -17.62 -29.98
C GLU A 224 7.21 -16.89 -28.65
N VAL A 225 6.89 -17.53 -27.52
CA VAL A 225 7.26 -17.15 -26.13
C VAL A 225 8.76 -16.86 -25.93
N HIS A 226 9.65 -17.41 -26.76
CA HIS A 226 11.10 -17.14 -26.72
C HIS A 226 11.56 -16.04 -27.71
N THR A 227 10.66 -15.56 -28.58
CA THR A 227 11.02 -14.72 -29.75
C THR A 227 10.59 -13.26 -29.64
N ARG A 228 9.50 -12.97 -28.91
CA ARG A 228 8.97 -11.64 -28.62
C ARG A 228 8.27 -11.64 -27.25
N GLY A 229 8.16 -10.49 -26.59
CA GLY A 229 7.33 -10.31 -25.39
C GLY A 229 6.06 -9.50 -25.63
N GLY A 230 5.34 -9.23 -24.53
CA GLY A 230 4.22 -8.29 -24.47
C GLY A 230 4.69 -6.83 -24.35
N THR A 231 3.74 -5.89 -24.41
CA THR A 231 3.99 -4.44 -24.32
C THR A 231 2.97 -3.76 -23.41
N PHE A 232 3.43 -2.89 -22.51
CA PHE A 232 2.59 -2.13 -21.58
C PHE A 232 3.04 -0.66 -21.48
N THR A 233 2.13 0.25 -21.10
CA THR A 233 2.45 1.65 -20.76
C THR A 233 2.88 1.80 -19.30
N TYR A 234 3.47 2.94 -18.94
CA TYR A 234 3.89 3.25 -17.57
C TYR A 234 3.64 4.71 -17.14
N THR A 235 3.34 4.90 -15.85
CA THR A 235 3.04 6.19 -15.20
C THR A 235 4.26 6.88 -14.60
N TYR A 236 5.36 6.16 -14.36
CA TYR A 236 6.53 6.66 -13.64
C TYR A 236 7.63 7.19 -14.58
N ASP A 237 8.41 8.16 -14.11
CA ASP A 237 9.29 8.96 -14.96
C ASP A 237 10.69 8.37 -15.19
N ARG A 238 11.13 7.41 -14.37
CA ARG A 238 12.53 6.93 -14.37
C ARG A 238 13.05 6.40 -15.72
N PRO A 239 12.28 5.67 -16.55
CA PRO A 239 12.74 5.16 -17.85
C PRO A 239 13.25 6.22 -18.84
N GLN A 240 12.90 7.51 -18.67
CA GLN A 240 13.43 8.58 -19.52
C GLN A 240 14.94 8.83 -19.34
N TYR A 241 15.53 8.35 -18.24
CA TYR A 241 16.95 8.54 -17.93
C TYR A 241 17.84 7.39 -18.44
N TRP A 242 17.28 6.20 -18.70
CA TRP A 242 17.99 4.98 -19.12
C TRP A 242 18.49 5.00 -20.58
N THR A 243 18.82 6.19 -21.10
CA THR A 243 19.13 6.49 -22.50
C THR A 243 20.37 5.79 -23.07
N GLN A 244 21.20 5.18 -22.22
CA GLN A 244 22.46 4.51 -22.59
C GLN A 244 22.54 3.06 -22.09
N ALA A 245 21.45 2.50 -21.52
CA ALA A 245 21.44 1.13 -21.01
C ALA A 245 20.92 0.12 -22.05
N ASP A 246 21.69 -0.94 -22.29
CA ASP A 246 21.46 -1.97 -23.33
C ASP A 246 21.17 -3.37 -22.75
N ASP A 247 21.28 -3.53 -21.44
CA ASP A 247 21.06 -4.77 -20.70
C ASP A 247 20.14 -4.59 -19.48
N ILE A 248 19.01 -3.90 -19.68
CA ILE A 248 18.00 -3.68 -18.64
C ILE A 248 17.10 -4.91 -18.50
N TRP A 249 16.91 -5.37 -17.27
CA TRP A 249 15.99 -6.47 -16.94
C TRP A 249 14.90 -5.99 -15.97
N LEU A 250 13.70 -6.58 -16.07
CA LEU A 250 12.63 -6.42 -15.10
C LEU A 250 12.45 -7.71 -14.29
N ASP A 251 12.41 -7.56 -12.98
CA ASP A 251 12.16 -8.61 -11.98
C ASP A 251 10.75 -8.41 -11.42
N GLY A 252 9.85 -9.40 -11.56
CA GLY A 252 8.48 -9.22 -11.06
C GLY A 252 7.44 -10.28 -11.42
N ILE A 253 6.19 -9.94 -11.10
CA ILE A 253 4.95 -10.64 -11.45
C ILE A 253 4.21 -9.79 -12.49
N PHE A 254 4.02 -10.36 -13.68
CA PHE A 254 3.31 -9.71 -14.79
C PHE A 254 1.91 -10.33 -15.07
N GLY A 255 1.48 -11.27 -14.23
CA GLY A 255 0.28 -12.10 -14.44
C GLY A 255 -0.28 -12.68 -13.13
N TYR A 256 -0.39 -14.00 -13.03
CA TYR A 256 -0.89 -14.66 -11.80
C TYR A 256 0.05 -14.47 -10.60
N SER A 257 -0.51 -14.49 -9.40
CA SER A 257 0.20 -14.30 -8.12
C SER A 257 1.27 -15.33 -7.77
N TRP A 258 1.44 -16.36 -8.59
CA TRP A 258 2.43 -17.43 -8.48
C TRP A 258 3.37 -17.50 -9.70
N GLU A 259 3.19 -16.63 -10.70
CA GLU A 259 4.08 -16.49 -11.87
C GLU A 259 5.09 -15.35 -11.64
N TRP A 260 6.34 -15.72 -11.36
CA TRP A 260 7.47 -14.78 -11.36
C TRP A 260 8.36 -14.97 -12.59
N SER A 261 8.91 -13.87 -13.10
CA SER A 261 9.78 -13.84 -14.28
C SER A 261 10.82 -12.72 -14.15
N TYR A 262 12.06 -13.05 -14.54
CA TYR A 262 13.14 -12.10 -14.78
C TYR A 262 13.30 -11.94 -16.31
N ASN A 263 12.83 -10.83 -16.88
CA ASN A 263 12.66 -10.66 -18.33
C ASN A 263 13.36 -9.39 -18.84
N LYS A 264 14.15 -9.53 -19.92
CA LYS A 264 14.90 -8.41 -20.52
C LYS A 264 13.94 -7.44 -21.20
N ILE A 265 14.23 -6.14 -21.10
CA ILE A 265 13.55 -5.13 -21.92
C ILE A 265 14.06 -5.22 -23.37
N ALA A 266 13.15 -5.28 -24.34
CA ALA A 266 13.48 -5.21 -25.76
C ALA A 266 13.57 -3.77 -26.26
N SER A 267 12.68 -2.91 -25.80
CA SER A 267 12.63 -1.49 -26.15
C SER A 267 11.81 -0.68 -25.14
N ILE A 268 12.18 0.59 -24.99
CA ILE A 268 11.42 1.60 -24.24
C ILE A 268 11.09 2.72 -25.23
N ASP A 269 9.81 3.09 -25.32
CA ASP A 269 9.39 4.33 -25.97
C ASP A 269 9.06 5.36 -24.86
N THR A 270 9.90 6.38 -24.73
CA THR A 270 9.75 7.43 -23.71
C THR A 270 8.73 8.49 -24.10
N ALA A 271 8.31 8.55 -25.37
CA ALA A 271 7.28 9.47 -25.85
C ALA A 271 5.88 8.85 -25.77
N ALA A 272 5.75 7.55 -26.08
CA ALA A 272 4.54 6.77 -25.83
C ALA A 272 4.40 6.31 -24.35
N ARG A 273 5.47 6.44 -23.57
CA ARG A 273 5.63 5.91 -22.20
C ARG A 273 5.29 4.41 -22.14
N SER A 274 5.96 3.60 -22.95
CA SER A 274 5.77 2.14 -23.00
C SER A 274 7.06 1.32 -22.96
N ILE A 275 6.94 0.09 -22.46
CA ILE A 275 8.00 -0.92 -22.37
C ILE A 275 7.52 -2.17 -23.11
N THR A 276 8.39 -2.72 -23.97
CA THR A 276 8.21 -4.03 -24.61
C THR A 276 9.20 -5.03 -24.03
N LEU A 277 8.71 -6.19 -23.61
CA LEU A 277 9.53 -7.29 -23.09
C LEU A 277 10.21 -8.07 -24.23
N ARG A 278 11.36 -8.68 -23.94
CA ARG A 278 12.12 -9.51 -24.90
C ARG A 278 11.46 -10.85 -25.14
N TYR A 279 10.92 -11.45 -24.08
CA TYR A 279 10.31 -12.78 -24.08
C TYR A 279 8.83 -12.71 -23.66
N GLY A 280 8.02 -13.65 -24.11
CA GLY A 280 6.61 -13.77 -23.76
C GLY A 280 6.44 -14.34 -22.36
N GLU A 281 5.46 -13.85 -21.61
CA GLU A 281 5.16 -14.39 -20.29
C GLU A 281 4.30 -15.65 -20.39
N MET A 282 4.47 -16.57 -19.44
CA MET A 282 3.99 -17.94 -19.59
C MET A 282 2.45 -18.00 -19.71
N SER A 283 1.71 -17.19 -18.96
CA SER A 283 0.26 -16.96 -19.18
C SER A 283 -0.06 -15.64 -19.90
N GLY A 284 0.95 -14.98 -20.47
CA GLY A 284 0.87 -13.61 -21.01
C GLY A 284 0.93 -12.56 -19.90
N ILE A 285 1.06 -11.27 -20.28
CA ILE A 285 0.93 -10.16 -19.33
C ILE A 285 -0.54 -9.74 -19.20
N PHE A 286 -1.06 -9.68 -17.98
CA PHE A 286 -2.44 -9.29 -17.68
C PHE A 286 -2.63 -8.87 -16.22
N LYS A 287 -3.67 -8.09 -15.94
CA LYS A 287 -4.06 -7.68 -14.58
C LYS A 287 -5.20 -8.55 -14.05
N ASN A 288 -5.17 -8.86 -12.76
CA ASN A 288 -6.21 -9.66 -12.09
C ASN A 288 -6.53 -9.10 -10.68
N TRP A 289 -6.99 -9.95 -9.76
CA TRP A 289 -7.32 -9.54 -8.39
C TRP A 289 -6.08 -9.28 -7.52
N TYR A 290 -4.97 -9.94 -7.83
CA TYR A 290 -3.67 -9.70 -7.23
C TYR A 290 -2.94 -8.61 -8.04
N PRO A 291 -2.26 -7.64 -7.39
CA PRO A 291 -1.55 -6.57 -8.09
C PRO A 291 -0.31 -7.11 -8.83
N ASP A 292 -0.18 -6.79 -10.11
CA ASP A 292 1.08 -6.91 -10.84
C ASP A 292 2.15 -6.01 -10.21
N PHE A 293 3.40 -6.44 -10.21
CA PHE A 293 4.52 -5.63 -9.72
C PHE A 293 5.84 -6.00 -10.40
N HIS A 294 6.71 -5.03 -10.61
CA HIS A 294 8.08 -5.24 -11.07
C HIS A 294 9.03 -4.13 -10.61
N PHE A 295 10.33 -4.37 -10.78
CA PHE A 295 11.39 -3.35 -10.67
C PHE A 295 12.48 -3.61 -11.71
N ALA A 296 13.21 -2.58 -12.10
CA ALA A 296 14.28 -2.66 -13.10
C ALA A 296 15.65 -2.88 -12.44
N GLN A 297 16.54 -3.62 -13.09
CA GLN A 297 17.89 -3.94 -12.60
C GLN A 297 18.97 -3.90 -13.69
N ASN A 298 20.23 -3.98 -13.25
CA ASN A 298 21.46 -3.95 -14.08
C ASN A 298 21.61 -2.60 -14.80
N LEU A 299 21.38 -1.52 -14.05
CA LEU A 299 21.40 -0.13 -14.52
C LEU A 299 22.50 0.67 -13.80
N LEU A 300 23.58 1.02 -14.50
CA LEU A 300 24.58 1.98 -13.97
C LEU A 300 23.93 3.32 -13.63
N GLU A 301 22.93 3.71 -14.42
CA GLU A 301 22.09 4.89 -14.23
C GLU A 301 21.45 4.95 -12.83
N GLU A 302 21.20 3.80 -12.21
CA GLU A 302 20.45 3.65 -10.96
C GLU A 302 21.30 3.44 -9.71
N ILE A 303 22.64 3.43 -9.82
CA ILE A 303 23.53 3.20 -8.67
C ILE A 303 23.43 4.38 -7.67
N ASP A 304 22.53 4.27 -6.68
CA ASP A 304 22.22 5.33 -5.71
C ASP A 304 22.06 4.87 -4.25
N MET A 305 22.06 3.56 -3.98
CA MET A 305 22.10 2.96 -2.65
C MET A 305 23.45 2.29 -2.32
N PRO A 306 24.01 2.51 -1.11
CA PRO A 306 25.17 1.80 -0.60
C PRO A 306 24.98 0.28 -0.60
N GLY A 307 25.93 -0.44 -1.19
CA GLY A 307 25.82 -1.88 -1.47
C GLY A 307 25.36 -2.21 -2.89
N GLU A 308 25.04 -1.22 -3.73
CA GLU A 308 24.74 -1.46 -5.14
C GLU A 308 26.00 -1.56 -6.03
N TYR A 309 25.92 -2.43 -7.04
CA TYR A 309 26.97 -2.60 -8.06
C TYR A 309 26.41 -2.79 -9.48
N TYR A 310 27.25 -2.55 -10.47
CA TYR A 310 27.00 -2.80 -11.89
C TYR A 310 28.27 -3.31 -12.57
N ILE A 311 28.16 -4.33 -13.43
CA ILE A 311 29.30 -4.84 -14.21
C ILE A 311 29.11 -4.48 -15.69
N ASP A 312 30.00 -3.62 -16.19
CA ASP A 312 30.15 -3.40 -17.63
C ASP A 312 30.92 -4.59 -18.22
N ARG A 313 30.14 -5.55 -18.73
CA ARG A 313 30.64 -6.80 -19.33
C ARG A 313 31.36 -6.57 -20.67
N GLN A 314 31.26 -5.38 -21.27
CA GLN A 314 31.95 -5.02 -22.52
C GLN A 314 33.32 -4.37 -22.24
N ALA A 315 33.40 -3.47 -21.26
CA ALA A 315 34.64 -2.84 -20.82
C ALA A 315 35.47 -3.74 -19.87
N GLY A 316 34.84 -4.70 -19.18
CA GLY A 316 35.49 -5.51 -18.16
C GLY A 316 35.65 -4.78 -16.83
N LYS A 317 34.67 -3.94 -16.46
CA LYS A 317 34.70 -3.09 -15.26
C LYS A 317 33.57 -3.40 -14.30
N LEU A 318 33.89 -3.44 -13.01
CA LEU A 318 32.95 -3.43 -11.90
C LEU A 318 32.82 -1.99 -11.38
N TYR A 319 31.61 -1.48 -11.26
CA TYR A 319 31.28 -0.22 -10.59
C TYR A 319 30.51 -0.53 -9.30
N PHE A 320 30.87 0.13 -8.20
CA PHE A 320 30.36 -0.20 -6.85
C PHE A 320 30.18 1.06 -6.01
N LEU A 321 29.05 1.18 -5.31
CA LEU A 321 28.77 2.22 -4.32
C LEU A 321 28.95 1.61 -2.91
N PRO A 322 30.05 1.91 -2.19
CA PRO A 322 30.45 1.12 -1.02
C PRO A 322 29.42 1.01 0.12
N ASN A 323 29.22 -0.21 0.62
CA ASN A 323 28.52 -0.47 1.88
C ASN A 323 29.42 -0.15 3.10
N ALA A 324 28.86 -0.27 4.31
CA ALA A 324 29.57 0.07 5.54
C ALA A 324 30.71 -0.92 5.86
N GLU A 325 30.58 -2.19 5.51
CA GLU A 325 31.63 -3.21 5.70
C GLU A 325 32.90 -2.88 4.90
N PHE A 326 32.76 -2.38 3.67
CA PHE A 326 33.88 -1.93 2.85
C PHE A 326 34.72 -0.83 3.53
N ALA A 327 34.19 -0.12 4.53
CA ALA A 327 34.93 0.93 5.23
C ALA A 327 36.12 0.40 6.06
N ALA A 328 36.10 -0.87 6.50
CA ALA A 328 37.16 -1.49 7.31
C ALA A 328 38.56 -1.39 6.69
N ASP A 329 39.64 -1.48 7.47
CA ASP A 329 41.02 -1.35 6.95
C ASP A 329 41.38 -2.44 5.92
N ASN A 330 40.95 -3.68 6.18
CA ASN A 330 41.12 -4.83 5.29
C ASN A 330 39.80 -5.62 5.25
N PRO A 331 38.79 -5.15 4.50
CA PRO A 331 37.54 -5.88 4.33
C PRO A 331 37.78 -7.07 3.41
N ASP A 332 36.98 -8.12 3.61
CA ASP A 332 36.88 -9.18 2.63
C ASP A 332 36.02 -8.71 1.46
N ILE A 333 36.49 -8.87 0.22
CA ILE A 333 35.80 -8.44 -1.00
C ILE A 333 36.04 -9.51 -2.05
N GLU A 334 34.97 -10.06 -2.63
CA GLU A 334 35.07 -11.25 -3.46
C GLU A 334 34.11 -11.22 -4.66
N VAL A 335 34.47 -11.88 -5.76
CA VAL A 335 33.57 -12.08 -6.91
C VAL A 335 33.43 -13.55 -7.29
N THR A 336 32.21 -13.99 -7.58
CA THR A 336 31.89 -15.42 -7.81
C THR A 336 32.38 -15.90 -9.18
N MET A 337 33.23 -16.93 -9.19
CA MET A 337 33.93 -17.43 -10.40
C MET A 337 33.54 -18.86 -10.78
N LEU A 338 33.25 -19.72 -9.80
CA LEU A 338 32.95 -21.13 -10.00
C LEU A 338 31.57 -21.34 -10.67
N LYS A 339 31.60 -21.81 -11.92
CA LYS A 339 30.42 -22.01 -12.80
C LYS A 339 30.01 -23.47 -13.00
N SER A 340 30.35 -24.32 -12.05
CA SER A 340 29.99 -25.75 -12.02
C SER A 340 29.91 -26.20 -10.55
N PRO A 341 29.25 -27.33 -10.21
CA PRO A 341 28.97 -27.65 -8.81
C PRO A 341 30.26 -27.83 -8.00
N MET A 342 30.36 -27.28 -6.79
CA MET A 342 31.61 -27.31 -6.02
C MET A 342 32.06 -28.74 -5.71
N ILE A 343 31.13 -29.63 -5.38
CA ILE A 343 31.33 -31.08 -5.34
C ILE A 343 30.47 -31.72 -6.42
N ASN A 344 31.04 -32.55 -7.29
CA ASN A 344 30.32 -33.25 -8.34
C ASN A 344 30.65 -34.76 -8.30
N ALA A 345 29.66 -35.57 -7.91
CA ALA A 345 29.82 -37.01 -7.74
C ALA A 345 28.91 -37.81 -8.68
N LEU A 346 29.47 -38.75 -9.45
CA LEU A 346 28.71 -39.68 -10.31
C LEU A 346 28.99 -41.14 -9.94
N ASN A 347 27.97 -41.85 -9.45
CA ASN A 347 28.00 -43.24 -8.99
C ASN A 347 29.07 -43.52 -7.93
N ALA A 348 29.38 -42.52 -7.10
CA ALA A 348 30.26 -42.65 -5.94
C ALA A 348 29.45 -43.08 -4.70
N SER A 349 30.10 -43.81 -3.78
CA SER A 349 29.45 -44.32 -2.56
C SER A 349 30.35 -44.22 -1.34
N TYR A 350 29.75 -44.17 -0.14
CA TYR A 350 30.48 -44.14 1.15
C TYR A 350 31.55 -43.03 1.21
N ILE A 351 31.16 -41.80 0.86
CA ILE A 351 32.03 -40.62 0.95
C ILE A 351 31.36 -39.56 1.81
N ASP A 352 32.10 -39.08 2.81
CA ASP A 352 31.64 -38.06 3.76
C ASP A 352 32.37 -36.74 3.52
N PHE A 353 31.64 -35.64 3.60
CA PHE A 353 32.15 -34.28 3.74
C PHE A 353 31.71 -33.74 5.11
N SER A 354 32.64 -33.24 5.94
CA SER A 354 32.30 -32.86 7.31
C SER A 354 33.11 -31.71 7.89
N GLU A 355 32.48 -30.84 8.70
CA GLU A 355 33.12 -29.65 9.29
C GLU A 355 33.66 -28.65 8.25
N LEU A 356 33.03 -28.58 7.06
CA LEU A 356 33.44 -27.69 5.97
C LEU A 356 32.47 -26.52 5.82
N VAL A 357 33.00 -25.36 5.42
CA VAL A 357 32.21 -24.27 4.80
C VAL A 357 32.34 -24.42 3.28
N LEU A 358 31.21 -24.43 2.57
CA LEU A 358 31.13 -24.35 1.10
C LEU A 358 30.50 -23.00 0.74
N GLU A 359 31.13 -22.20 -0.12
CA GLU A 359 30.59 -20.86 -0.42
C GLU A 359 30.86 -20.29 -1.82
N ASN A 360 30.12 -19.23 -2.16
CA ASN A 360 30.41 -18.23 -3.21
C ASN A 360 30.54 -18.83 -4.63
N GLY A 361 29.63 -19.75 -5.00
CA GLY A 361 29.59 -20.40 -6.31
C GLY A 361 28.40 -19.99 -7.17
N ARG A 362 28.61 -19.74 -8.46
CA ARG A 362 27.55 -19.40 -9.42
C ARG A 362 26.62 -20.57 -9.74
N ASP A 363 27.11 -21.80 -9.57
CA ASP A 363 26.31 -23.03 -9.68
C ASP A 363 25.91 -23.54 -8.28
N SER A 364 26.12 -24.83 -7.98
CA SER A 364 25.56 -25.52 -6.83
C SER A 364 26.62 -25.97 -5.84
N ALA A 365 26.29 -26.14 -4.56
CA ALA A 365 27.27 -26.61 -3.57
C ALA A 365 27.67 -28.08 -3.81
N ALA A 366 26.68 -28.96 -4.01
CA ALA A 366 26.95 -30.37 -4.27
C ALA A 366 25.91 -31.01 -5.21
N VAL A 367 26.38 -31.88 -6.11
CA VAL A 367 25.56 -32.73 -6.98
C VAL A 367 25.97 -34.20 -6.78
N PHE A 368 25.03 -35.04 -6.33
CA PHE A 368 25.24 -36.47 -6.07
C PHE A 368 24.36 -37.30 -7.01
N MET A 369 24.93 -37.77 -8.13
CA MET A 369 24.22 -38.56 -9.14
C MET A 369 24.47 -40.06 -8.99
N GLY A 370 23.55 -40.77 -8.34
CA GLY A 370 23.64 -42.22 -8.14
C GLY A 370 24.73 -42.65 -7.16
N GLY A 371 24.87 -43.96 -6.98
CA GLY A 371 25.65 -44.53 -5.88
C GLY A 371 24.82 -44.59 -4.60
N SER A 372 25.46 -44.48 -3.44
CA SER A 372 24.77 -44.45 -2.13
C SER A 372 25.67 -44.04 -0.98
N HIS A 373 25.12 -43.54 0.13
CA HIS A 373 25.91 -43.09 1.28
C HIS A 373 26.94 -41.99 0.92
N MET A 374 26.53 -41.02 0.08
CA MET A 374 27.24 -39.72 -0.01
C MET A 374 26.65 -38.82 1.07
N ARG A 375 27.48 -38.20 1.91
CA ARG A 375 27.01 -37.44 3.07
C ARG A 375 27.68 -36.08 3.23
N ILE A 376 26.89 -35.09 3.66
CA ILE A 376 27.37 -33.79 4.16
C ILE A 376 26.93 -33.70 5.62
N LEU A 377 27.87 -33.44 6.52
CA LEU A 377 27.70 -33.57 7.98
C LEU A 377 28.28 -32.34 8.70
N ASN A 378 27.58 -31.74 9.65
CA ASN A 378 28.11 -30.63 10.49
C ASN A 378 28.82 -29.55 9.64
N SER A 379 28.17 -29.07 8.57
CA SER A 379 28.81 -28.22 7.55
C SER A 379 27.98 -26.97 7.31
N GLU A 380 28.60 -25.94 6.72
CA GLU A 380 27.92 -24.73 6.28
C GLU A 380 27.93 -24.66 4.75
N ILE A 381 26.80 -24.26 4.16
CA ILE A 381 26.63 -24.07 2.73
C ILE A 381 25.98 -22.70 2.53
N ARG A 382 26.66 -21.78 1.86
CA ARG A 382 26.14 -20.43 1.66
C ARG A 382 26.45 -19.85 0.29
N ASN A 383 25.71 -18.82 -0.11
CA ASN A 383 26.04 -17.98 -1.26
C ASN A 383 26.22 -18.79 -2.57
N PHE A 384 25.24 -19.66 -2.88
CA PHE A 384 25.22 -20.43 -4.13
C PHE A 384 24.04 -20.00 -5.01
N THR A 385 24.34 -19.37 -6.15
CA THR A 385 23.35 -18.69 -6.99
C THR A 385 22.38 -19.66 -7.72
N ASN A 386 22.74 -20.94 -7.86
CA ASN A 386 21.85 -21.96 -8.46
C ASN A 386 21.05 -22.76 -7.41
N SER A 387 21.72 -23.49 -6.52
CA SER A 387 21.13 -24.45 -5.59
C SER A 387 22.12 -24.87 -4.50
N GLY A 388 21.63 -25.43 -3.38
CA GLY A 388 22.51 -26.03 -2.37
C GLY A 388 22.95 -27.44 -2.78
N VAL A 389 22.18 -28.46 -2.39
CA VAL A 389 22.52 -29.88 -2.61
C VAL A 389 21.48 -30.57 -3.49
N LEU A 390 21.90 -31.12 -4.63
CA LEU A 390 21.04 -31.86 -5.56
C LEU A 390 21.37 -33.36 -5.52
N VAL A 391 20.44 -34.16 -5.00
CA VAL A 391 20.57 -35.63 -4.93
C VAL A 391 19.76 -36.28 -6.06
N ASN A 392 20.46 -37.11 -6.83
CA ASN A 392 20.01 -37.87 -8.00
C ASN A 392 19.43 -37.06 -9.17
N THR A 393 19.50 -35.73 -9.14
CA THR A 393 19.23 -34.85 -10.29
C THR A 393 20.38 -33.89 -10.54
N GLN A 394 20.59 -33.51 -11.81
CA GLN A 394 21.44 -32.38 -12.22
C GLN A 394 20.61 -31.13 -12.58
N SER A 395 19.29 -31.20 -12.44
CA SER A 395 18.34 -30.19 -12.89
C SER A 395 17.29 -29.90 -11.82
N ARG A 396 17.12 -28.61 -11.52
CA ARG A 396 16.01 -28.05 -10.75
C ARG A 396 14.72 -27.87 -11.58
N PHE A 397 14.80 -28.04 -12.91
CA PHE A 397 13.79 -27.51 -13.85
C PHE A 397 12.63 -28.46 -14.16
N TYR A 398 12.71 -29.75 -13.79
CA TYR A 398 11.77 -30.80 -14.25
C TYR A 398 10.70 -31.19 -13.22
N TYR A 399 9.82 -30.25 -12.85
CA TYR A 399 8.71 -30.46 -11.91
C TYR A 399 7.91 -31.76 -12.12
N ASN A 400 7.64 -32.13 -13.39
CA ASN A 400 6.67 -33.18 -13.70
C ASN A 400 7.31 -34.53 -14.14
N ASN A 401 8.63 -34.61 -14.36
CA ASN A 401 9.28 -35.85 -14.77
C ASN A 401 10.80 -35.85 -14.53
N PHE A 402 11.23 -36.19 -13.32
CA PHE A 402 12.65 -36.41 -13.01
C PHE A 402 13.11 -37.78 -13.54
N GLU A 403 13.91 -37.82 -14.61
CA GLU A 403 14.79 -38.97 -14.92
C GLU A 403 15.97 -38.99 -13.92
N GLY A 404 15.66 -39.29 -12.65
CA GLY A 404 16.64 -39.33 -11.58
C GLY A 404 17.55 -40.55 -11.66
N ALA A 405 18.78 -40.40 -11.16
CA ALA A 405 19.65 -41.55 -10.92
C ALA A 405 19.09 -42.44 -9.79
N PRO A 406 19.34 -43.77 -9.81
CA PRO A 406 18.76 -44.70 -8.84
C PRO A 406 19.53 -44.75 -7.50
N GLY A 407 20.09 -43.63 -7.04
CA GLY A 407 20.90 -43.56 -5.83
C GLY A 407 20.07 -43.60 -4.54
N THR A 408 20.68 -44.09 -3.46
CA THR A 408 20.00 -44.33 -2.18
C THR A 408 20.83 -43.91 -0.98
N ASP A 409 20.18 -43.73 0.17
CA ASP A 409 20.86 -43.54 1.46
C ASP A 409 21.86 -42.35 1.50
N HIS A 410 21.67 -41.34 0.63
CA HIS A 410 22.43 -40.08 0.65
C HIS A 410 21.87 -39.16 1.75
N ALA A 411 22.72 -38.41 2.44
CA ALA A 411 22.29 -37.63 3.62
C ALA A 411 22.92 -36.23 3.72
N ILE A 412 22.12 -35.26 4.16
CA ILE A 412 22.57 -33.93 4.58
C ILE A 412 22.15 -33.79 6.05
N ILE A 413 23.10 -33.72 6.98
CA ILE A 413 22.84 -33.82 8.43
C ILE A 413 23.52 -32.68 9.18
N SER A 414 22.81 -32.06 10.13
CA SER A 414 23.33 -30.97 10.98
C SER A 414 23.99 -29.85 10.18
N THR A 415 23.45 -29.52 9.00
CA THR A 415 24.06 -28.58 8.04
C THR A 415 23.32 -27.24 8.11
N HIS A 416 24.06 -26.13 8.10
CA HIS A 416 23.50 -24.79 7.98
C HIS A 416 23.54 -24.40 6.49
N ILE A 417 22.38 -24.11 5.90
CA ILE A 417 22.22 -23.84 4.47
C ILE A 417 21.49 -22.51 4.33
N HIS A 418 22.18 -21.50 3.80
CA HIS A 418 21.62 -20.14 3.72
C HIS A 418 22.09 -19.36 2.49
N HIS A 419 21.42 -18.24 2.18
CA HIS A 419 21.69 -17.41 1.00
C HIS A 419 21.84 -18.24 -0.29
N ILE A 420 20.79 -18.98 -0.64
CA ILE A 420 20.77 -19.87 -1.82
C ILE A 420 19.87 -19.28 -2.91
N GLY A 421 20.40 -19.12 -4.12
CA GLY A 421 19.68 -18.48 -5.23
C GLY A 421 18.48 -19.29 -5.73
N GLY A 422 18.45 -20.61 -5.54
CA GLY A 422 17.32 -21.49 -5.88
C GLY A 422 17.03 -22.52 -4.80
N THR A 423 16.73 -23.76 -5.19
CA THR A 423 16.39 -24.85 -4.25
C THR A 423 17.56 -25.19 -3.31
N ALA A 424 17.33 -25.18 -2.00
CA ALA A 424 18.38 -25.44 -1.02
C ALA A 424 18.77 -26.93 -0.95
N VAL A 425 17.80 -27.85 -0.89
CA VAL A 425 18.05 -29.30 -0.97
C VAL A 425 17.02 -30.00 -1.88
N THR A 426 17.48 -30.84 -2.81
CA THR A 426 16.63 -31.74 -3.60
C THR A 426 16.96 -33.20 -3.28
N LEU A 427 15.96 -33.97 -2.87
CA LEU A 427 16.06 -35.40 -2.57
C LEU A 427 15.21 -36.22 -3.54
N THR A 428 15.82 -36.62 -4.66
CA THR A 428 15.24 -37.62 -5.57
C THR A 428 15.91 -38.99 -5.36
N GLY A 429 15.22 -40.08 -5.71
CA GLY A 429 15.76 -41.44 -5.63
C GLY A 429 14.70 -42.52 -5.37
N GLY A 430 15.13 -43.75 -5.12
CA GLY A 430 14.25 -44.91 -5.02
C GLY A 430 13.77 -45.41 -6.38
N ASN A 431 12.79 -46.32 -6.39
CA ASN A 431 12.30 -46.97 -7.61
C ASN A 431 10.77 -46.99 -7.66
N LYS A 432 10.18 -46.13 -8.51
CA LYS A 432 8.72 -46.02 -8.68
C LYS A 432 8.09 -47.32 -9.19
N THR A 433 8.77 -48.11 -10.04
CA THR A 433 8.22 -49.38 -10.55
C THR A 433 8.07 -50.45 -9.45
N THR A 434 8.98 -50.49 -8.47
CA THR A 434 8.95 -51.49 -7.39
C THR A 434 8.42 -50.96 -6.05
N LEU A 435 8.20 -49.65 -5.93
CA LEU A 435 8.00 -48.93 -4.67
C LEU A 435 9.10 -49.23 -3.62
N ALA A 436 10.34 -49.36 -4.08
CA ALA A 436 11.50 -49.43 -3.19
C ALA A 436 11.95 -48.01 -2.83
N PRO A 437 12.16 -47.69 -1.53
CA PRO A 437 12.48 -46.34 -1.09
C PRO A 437 13.91 -45.94 -1.49
N GLY A 438 14.14 -44.64 -1.62
CA GLY A 438 15.47 -44.05 -1.79
C GLY A 438 16.20 -43.85 -0.46
N ASN A 439 15.50 -43.72 0.66
CA ASN A 439 16.06 -43.43 1.99
C ASN A 439 16.92 -42.15 2.06
N ASN A 440 16.85 -41.27 1.06
CA ASN A 440 17.65 -40.05 1.04
C ASN A 440 17.06 -39.05 2.03
N VAL A 441 17.91 -38.36 2.79
CA VAL A 441 17.48 -37.59 3.97
C VAL A 441 18.13 -36.21 4.06
N VAL A 442 17.35 -35.23 4.52
CA VAL A 442 17.84 -33.98 5.11
C VAL A 442 17.37 -33.91 6.56
N GLU A 443 18.33 -33.83 7.49
CA GLU A 443 18.08 -34.00 8.91
C GLU A 443 18.83 -33.00 9.78
N ASN A 444 18.22 -32.58 10.89
CA ASN A 444 18.81 -31.71 11.92
C ASN A 444 19.39 -30.38 11.39
N SER A 445 18.93 -29.92 10.22
CA SER A 445 19.58 -28.86 9.45
C SER A 445 18.79 -27.55 9.50
N HIS A 446 19.51 -26.44 9.40
CA HIS A 446 18.94 -25.08 9.37
C HIS A 446 18.97 -24.57 7.94
N ILE A 447 17.79 -24.27 7.37
CA ILE A 447 17.62 -23.90 5.96
C ILE A 447 16.86 -22.57 5.90
N HIS A 448 17.51 -21.48 5.52
CA HIS A 448 16.87 -20.15 5.43
C HIS A 448 17.45 -19.30 4.30
N ASP A 449 16.88 -18.12 4.05
CA ASP A 449 17.27 -17.20 2.96
C ASP A 449 17.54 -17.92 1.63
N PHE A 450 16.48 -18.48 1.04
CA PHE A 450 16.58 -19.23 -0.21
C PHE A 450 15.61 -18.76 -1.28
N ALA A 451 15.89 -19.17 -2.52
CA ALA A 451 15.25 -18.71 -3.74
C ALA A 451 15.43 -17.20 -4.04
N TYR A 452 16.51 -16.55 -3.58
CA TYR A 452 16.70 -15.11 -3.80
C TYR A 452 16.79 -14.73 -5.29
N TYR A 453 17.35 -15.62 -6.12
CA TYR A 453 17.51 -15.43 -7.57
C TYR A 453 16.37 -16.11 -8.36
N HIS A 454 15.92 -17.30 -7.97
CA HIS A 454 14.87 -18.10 -8.62
C HIS A 454 13.59 -18.18 -7.78
N LYS A 455 12.95 -17.03 -7.57
CA LYS A 455 11.94 -16.81 -6.51
C LYS A 455 10.69 -17.70 -6.58
N ALA A 456 10.32 -18.23 -7.75
CA ALA A 456 9.14 -19.06 -7.91
C ALA A 456 9.46 -20.57 -7.95
N TYR A 457 8.67 -21.36 -7.21
CA TYR A 457 8.71 -22.83 -7.12
C TYR A 457 10.08 -23.46 -6.81
N ASN A 458 10.99 -22.73 -6.17
CA ASN A 458 12.26 -23.24 -5.65
C ASN A 458 12.17 -23.36 -4.12
N PRO A 459 11.91 -24.57 -3.55
CA PRO A 459 11.72 -24.74 -2.11
C PRO A 459 13.04 -24.88 -1.35
N GLY A 460 12.97 -24.84 -0.01
CA GLY A 460 14.08 -25.24 0.85
C GLY A 460 14.33 -26.76 0.75
N VAL A 461 13.26 -27.57 0.62
CA VAL A 461 13.36 -29.01 0.36
C VAL A 461 12.42 -29.46 -0.78
N LEU A 462 12.96 -30.12 -1.80
CA LEU A 462 12.17 -30.84 -2.81
C LEU A 462 12.29 -32.34 -2.60
N LEU A 463 11.17 -33.02 -2.37
CA LEU A 463 11.07 -34.48 -2.27
C LEU A 463 10.46 -35.06 -3.55
N SER A 464 11.11 -36.05 -4.16
CA SER A 464 10.56 -36.80 -5.30
C SER A 464 11.08 -38.22 -5.37
N GLY A 465 10.42 -39.07 -6.16
CA GLY A 465 10.77 -40.48 -6.33
C GLY A 465 9.94 -41.38 -5.43
N VAL A 466 10.59 -42.11 -4.52
CA VAL A 466 9.94 -42.94 -3.50
C VAL A 466 10.72 -42.84 -2.18
N GLY A 467 10.03 -42.58 -1.06
CA GLY A 467 10.56 -42.87 0.29
C GLY A 467 11.83 -42.11 0.69
N ASN A 468 11.89 -40.81 0.40
CA ASN A 468 12.90 -39.88 0.94
C ASN A 468 12.29 -39.06 2.10
N ARG A 469 13.11 -38.61 3.06
CA ARG A 469 12.68 -38.01 4.35
C ARG A 469 13.26 -36.60 4.60
N MET A 470 12.49 -35.78 5.29
CA MET A 470 12.90 -34.49 5.86
C MET A 470 12.55 -34.48 7.36
N SER A 471 13.54 -34.33 8.26
CA SER A 471 13.27 -34.39 9.71
C SER A 471 14.14 -33.53 10.63
N HIS A 472 13.57 -33.04 11.74
CA HIS A 472 14.27 -32.21 12.73
C HIS A 472 14.94 -30.94 12.13
N ASN A 473 14.42 -30.43 11.00
CA ASN A 473 14.96 -29.24 10.37
C ASN A 473 14.24 -27.98 10.85
N LYS A 474 14.93 -26.84 10.77
CA LYS A 474 14.36 -25.49 10.90
C LYS A 474 14.40 -24.81 9.55
N LEU A 475 13.25 -24.41 9.01
CA LEU A 475 13.12 -23.90 7.64
C LEU A 475 12.32 -22.58 7.60
N HIS A 476 12.96 -21.49 7.18
CA HIS A 476 12.31 -20.17 7.13
C HIS A 476 12.86 -19.21 6.06
N ASP A 477 12.42 -17.95 6.09
CA ASP A 477 12.81 -16.83 5.21
C ASP A 477 12.78 -17.18 3.72
N ALA A 478 11.56 -17.37 3.20
CA ALA A 478 11.36 -17.72 1.79
C ALA A 478 10.21 -16.97 1.11
N PRO A 479 10.38 -16.55 -0.17
CA PRO A 479 9.32 -15.85 -0.90
C PRO A 479 8.15 -16.78 -1.27
N HIS A 480 8.37 -18.10 -1.33
CA HIS A 480 7.54 -19.15 -1.91
C HIS A 480 7.46 -20.37 -0.93
N PRO A 481 6.68 -21.44 -1.21
CA PRO A 481 6.70 -22.72 -0.50
C PRO A 481 8.06 -23.20 0.01
N GLY A 482 8.09 -23.60 1.28
CA GLY A 482 9.27 -24.17 1.92
C GLY A 482 9.57 -25.61 1.48
N VAL A 483 8.53 -26.39 1.13
CA VAL A 483 8.65 -27.79 0.70
C VAL A 483 7.79 -28.08 -0.53
N LEU A 484 8.35 -28.78 -1.52
CA LEU A 484 7.59 -29.42 -2.61
C LEU A 484 7.68 -30.94 -2.51
N ILE A 485 6.56 -31.64 -2.76
CA ILE A 485 6.52 -33.12 -2.73
C ILE A 485 5.82 -33.67 -3.97
N PHE A 486 6.51 -34.62 -4.63
CA PHE A 486 6.00 -35.47 -5.72
C PHE A 486 6.35 -36.94 -5.41
N GLY A 487 5.77 -37.92 -6.10
CA GLY A 487 6.11 -39.33 -5.90
C GLY A 487 5.42 -40.00 -4.70
N ASN A 488 6.06 -41.03 -4.15
CA ASN A 488 5.44 -41.96 -3.20
C ASN A 488 6.13 -42.00 -1.83
N ASP A 489 5.36 -42.28 -0.78
CA ASP A 489 5.85 -42.67 0.56
C ASP A 489 6.83 -41.69 1.24
N HIS A 490 6.82 -40.42 0.86
CA HIS A 490 7.70 -39.41 1.45
C HIS A 490 7.30 -39.09 2.90
N THR A 491 8.26 -38.72 3.74
CA THR A 491 8.01 -38.39 5.15
C THR A 491 8.59 -37.04 5.51
N VAL A 492 7.75 -36.13 6.00
CA VAL A 492 8.15 -34.82 6.54
C VAL A 492 7.73 -34.80 8.00
N GLU A 493 8.70 -34.91 8.92
CA GLU A 493 8.40 -35.06 10.35
C GLU A 493 9.32 -34.31 11.31
N TYR A 494 8.79 -33.77 12.41
CA TYR A 494 9.55 -33.02 13.41
C TYR A 494 10.22 -31.73 12.90
N ASN A 495 9.74 -31.10 11.83
CA ASN A 495 10.32 -29.85 11.32
C ASN A 495 9.62 -28.60 11.87
N GLU A 496 10.39 -27.57 12.17
CA GLU A 496 9.93 -26.20 12.43
C GLU A 496 9.93 -25.42 11.11
N ILE A 497 8.79 -24.89 10.69
CA ILE A 497 8.60 -24.22 9.38
C ILE A 497 7.86 -22.91 9.60
N TYR A 498 8.46 -21.77 9.22
CA TYR A 498 7.86 -20.44 9.39
C TYR A 498 8.36 -19.41 8.37
N ASP A 499 7.72 -18.24 8.30
CA ASP A 499 8.12 -17.12 7.41
C ASP A 499 8.50 -17.51 5.96
N VAL A 500 7.76 -18.50 5.44
CA VAL A 500 7.73 -18.88 4.01
C VAL A 500 6.47 -18.36 3.34
N CYS A 501 6.42 -18.41 2.00
CA CYS A 501 5.34 -17.83 1.17
C CYS A 501 5.18 -16.30 1.31
N THR A 502 6.22 -15.58 1.75
CA THR A 502 6.13 -14.14 2.10
C THR A 502 5.77 -13.26 0.90
N THR A 503 6.25 -13.58 -0.30
CA THR A 503 6.04 -12.82 -1.55
C THR A 503 4.86 -13.37 -2.36
N PHE A 504 4.79 -14.70 -2.47
CA PHE A 504 3.83 -15.56 -3.18
C PHE A 504 2.33 -15.52 -2.75
N SER A 505 1.36 -15.80 -3.63
CA SER A 505 -0.01 -16.23 -3.28
C SER A 505 -0.54 -17.32 -4.23
N ASP A 506 -1.46 -18.14 -3.72
CA ASP A 506 -1.96 -19.46 -4.19
C ASP A 506 -0.99 -20.62 -3.88
N LEU A 507 -0.47 -20.67 -2.64
CA LEU A 507 0.75 -21.39 -2.29
C LEU A 507 0.82 -21.84 -0.82
N GLY A 508 1.11 -23.13 -0.60
CA GLY A 508 1.31 -23.72 0.73
C GLY A 508 2.76 -23.78 1.18
N ALA A 509 3.03 -23.73 2.49
CA ALA A 509 4.36 -23.97 3.05
C ALA A 509 4.90 -25.37 2.68
N ILE A 510 4.02 -26.36 2.66
CA ILE A 510 4.17 -27.59 1.87
C ILE A 510 3.15 -27.55 0.74
N TYR A 511 3.60 -27.65 -0.50
CA TYR A 511 2.73 -27.65 -1.70
C TYR A 511 2.95 -28.93 -2.54
N MET A 512 1.86 -29.49 -3.06
CA MET A 512 1.87 -30.66 -3.93
C MET A 512 0.87 -30.49 -5.08
N ASN A 513 1.26 -30.92 -6.28
CA ASN A 513 0.41 -30.91 -7.48
C ASN A 513 0.59 -32.25 -8.21
N ALA A 514 -0.12 -33.28 -7.74
CA ALA A 514 0.04 -34.66 -8.19
C ALA A 514 -1.27 -35.31 -8.69
N GLY A 515 -2.39 -34.58 -8.77
CA GLY A 515 -3.68 -35.19 -9.08
C GLY A 515 -3.82 -35.75 -10.50
N GLU A 516 -3.00 -35.36 -11.48
CA GLU A 516 -2.93 -36.08 -12.77
C GLU A 516 -2.36 -37.50 -12.64
N GLN A 517 -1.61 -37.76 -11.56
CA GLN A 517 -0.91 -39.01 -11.28
C GLN A 517 -1.38 -39.63 -9.95
N PRO A 518 -2.68 -39.96 -9.74
CA PRO A 518 -3.25 -40.34 -8.44
C PRO A 518 -2.68 -41.61 -7.79
N HIS A 519 -1.75 -42.31 -8.44
CA HIS A 519 -0.91 -43.36 -7.87
C HIS A 519 0.31 -42.86 -7.07
N GLU A 520 0.66 -41.57 -7.18
CA GLU A 520 1.62 -40.88 -6.31
C GLU A 520 0.89 -40.53 -5.01
N ARG A 521 1.21 -41.28 -3.95
CA ARG A 521 0.51 -41.27 -2.65
C ARG A 521 1.34 -41.98 -1.56
N GLY A 522 0.81 -42.03 -0.34
CA GLY A 522 1.46 -42.64 0.82
C GLY A 522 2.35 -41.69 1.61
N THR A 523 2.42 -40.42 1.21
CA THR A 523 3.19 -39.38 1.90
C THR A 523 2.59 -39.06 3.27
N VAL A 524 3.47 -38.90 4.27
CA VAL A 524 3.13 -38.58 5.65
C VAL A 524 3.76 -37.24 6.05
N ILE A 525 2.94 -36.31 6.54
CA ILE A 525 3.34 -35.02 7.09
C ILE A 525 2.92 -35.04 8.56
N ARG A 526 3.86 -35.18 9.50
CA ARG A 526 3.53 -35.36 10.92
C ARG A 526 4.42 -34.66 11.91
N ARG A 527 3.88 -34.23 13.07
CA ARG A 527 4.67 -33.61 14.16
C ARG A 527 5.52 -32.41 13.70
N ASN A 528 5.08 -31.69 12.66
CA ASN A 528 5.73 -30.45 12.25
C ASN A 528 5.06 -29.28 12.96
N TYR A 529 5.83 -28.22 13.23
CA TYR A 529 5.33 -26.96 13.75
C TYR A 529 5.38 -25.91 12.63
N PHE A 530 4.20 -25.51 12.16
CA PHE A 530 4.03 -24.44 11.18
C PHE A 530 3.64 -23.16 11.92
N HIS A 531 4.38 -22.07 11.75
CA HIS A 531 3.95 -20.76 12.26
C HIS A 531 4.20 -19.58 11.32
N ASN A 532 3.43 -18.49 11.51
CA ASN A 532 3.55 -17.22 10.77
C ASN A 532 3.47 -17.31 9.21
N ILE A 533 3.06 -18.46 8.67
CA ILE A 533 3.06 -18.78 7.24
C ILE A 533 2.23 -17.78 6.43
N GLY A 534 2.90 -16.80 5.81
CA GLY A 534 2.30 -15.66 5.13
C GLY A 534 1.17 -15.00 5.94
N GLU A 535 1.40 -14.66 7.20
CA GLU A 535 0.37 -14.25 8.16
C GLU A 535 -0.63 -13.21 7.59
N SER A 536 -1.93 -13.46 7.76
CA SER A 536 -3.07 -12.70 7.20
C SER A 536 -3.17 -12.61 5.66
N LYS A 537 -2.32 -13.29 4.88
CA LYS A 537 -2.31 -13.21 3.42
C LYS A 537 -3.31 -14.17 2.76
N ALA A 538 -4.09 -13.66 1.82
CA ALA A 538 -5.06 -14.45 1.06
C ALA A 538 -4.36 -15.44 0.11
N GLY A 539 -4.87 -16.68 0.04
CA GLY A 539 -4.30 -17.75 -0.77
C GLY A 539 -2.92 -18.22 -0.31
N VAL A 540 -2.60 -18.11 0.98
CA VAL A 540 -1.41 -18.76 1.55
C VAL A 540 -1.82 -19.76 2.61
N GLU A 541 -1.20 -20.93 2.55
CA GLU A 541 -1.65 -22.11 3.30
C GLU A 541 -0.50 -22.83 4.04
N GLY A 542 -0.84 -23.65 5.04
CA GLY A 542 0.15 -24.51 5.72
C GLY A 542 0.52 -25.71 4.86
N VAL A 543 -0.42 -26.64 4.66
CA VAL A 543 -0.28 -27.76 3.71
C VAL A 543 -1.32 -27.63 2.60
N TYR A 544 -0.88 -27.58 1.35
CA TYR A 544 -1.72 -27.40 0.17
C TYR A 544 -1.59 -28.61 -0.80
N PRO A 545 -2.40 -29.67 -0.61
CA PRO A 545 -2.66 -30.69 -1.62
C PRO A 545 -3.53 -30.08 -2.73
N ASP A 546 -2.87 -29.41 -3.67
CA ASP A 546 -3.48 -28.73 -4.79
C ASP A 546 -3.87 -29.71 -5.92
N ASN A 547 -4.69 -29.23 -6.86
CA ASN A 547 -4.98 -29.87 -8.14
C ASN A 547 -5.21 -31.39 -8.02
N PHE A 548 -6.25 -31.79 -7.26
CA PHE A 548 -6.64 -33.19 -7.03
C PHE A 548 -5.57 -34.13 -6.41
N THR A 549 -4.54 -33.62 -5.71
CA THR A 549 -3.55 -34.47 -5.00
C THR A 549 -4.23 -35.41 -3.99
N MET A 550 -3.82 -36.68 -3.89
CA MET A 550 -4.55 -37.73 -3.16
C MET A 550 -3.68 -38.56 -2.20
N GLY A 551 -4.33 -39.26 -1.26
CA GLY A 551 -3.71 -40.37 -0.51
C GLY A 551 -2.59 -39.93 0.43
N LEU A 552 -2.89 -38.95 1.29
CA LEU A 552 -1.94 -38.33 2.23
C LEU A 552 -2.33 -38.63 3.67
N THR A 553 -1.35 -38.69 4.57
CA THR A 553 -1.59 -38.59 6.02
C THR A 553 -1.03 -37.27 6.54
N ILE A 554 -1.85 -36.50 7.26
CA ILE A 554 -1.47 -35.24 7.90
C ILE A 554 -1.86 -35.34 9.38
N ASP A 555 -0.93 -35.78 10.23
CA ASP A 555 -1.24 -36.07 11.63
C ASP A 555 -0.29 -35.50 12.68
N GLU A 556 -0.83 -35.15 13.85
CA GLU A 556 -0.05 -34.68 15.01
C GLU A 556 0.78 -33.40 14.76
N ASN A 557 0.44 -32.60 13.73
CA ASN A 557 1.10 -31.31 13.45
C ASN A 557 0.46 -30.16 14.26
N ILE A 558 1.22 -29.08 14.43
CA ILE A 558 0.76 -27.84 15.06
C ILE A 558 0.82 -26.70 14.03
N PHE A 559 -0.29 -25.98 13.85
CA PHE A 559 -0.43 -24.85 12.92
C PHE A 559 -0.80 -23.58 13.70
N TYR A 560 0.07 -22.57 13.74
CA TYR A 560 -0.15 -21.32 14.48
C TYR A 560 -0.04 -20.08 13.57
N LYS A 561 -1.05 -19.20 13.53
CA LYS A 561 -1.05 -17.97 12.69
C LYS A 561 -0.83 -18.25 11.18
N MET A 562 -1.72 -19.04 10.58
CA MET A 562 -1.69 -19.32 9.14
C MET A 562 -2.31 -18.17 8.32
N GLY A 563 -1.74 -17.86 7.16
CA GLY A 563 -2.19 -16.77 6.27
C GLY A 563 -3.67 -16.79 5.92
N ASN A 564 -4.16 -17.94 5.44
CA ASN A 564 -5.59 -18.17 5.20
C ASN A 564 -6.07 -19.55 5.70
N SER A 565 -5.57 -20.63 5.10
CA SER A 565 -6.05 -22.00 5.37
C SER A 565 -4.91 -22.88 5.90
N ALA A 566 -5.05 -23.52 7.06
CA ALA A 566 -3.97 -24.33 7.62
C ALA A 566 -3.73 -25.60 6.78
N ILE A 567 -4.81 -26.25 6.32
CA ILE A 567 -4.78 -27.29 5.29
C ILE A 567 -5.81 -26.93 4.21
N LYS A 568 -5.41 -26.97 2.93
CA LYS A 568 -6.30 -26.71 1.77
C LYS A 568 -6.26 -27.86 0.79
N ASN A 569 -7.29 -28.70 0.83
CA ASN A 569 -7.49 -29.79 -0.10
C ASN A 569 -8.28 -29.29 -1.32
N ASN A 570 -7.67 -29.28 -2.50
CA ASN A 570 -8.29 -28.79 -3.73
C ASN A 570 -8.87 -29.94 -4.56
N GLY A 571 -10.01 -30.47 -4.11
CA GLY A 571 -10.75 -31.58 -4.71
C GLY A 571 -10.17 -32.99 -4.48
N GLY A 572 -8.98 -33.10 -3.88
CA GLY A 572 -8.28 -34.35 -3.59
C GLY A 572 -9.04 -35.34 -2.70
N ALA A 573 -8.68 -36.62 -2.81
CA ALA A 573 -9.35 -37.74 -2.13
C ALA A 573 -8.38 -38.55 -1.24
N HIS A 574 -8.93 -39.30 -0.28
CA HIS A 574 -8.16 -40.10 0.69
C HIS A 574 -7.10 -39.30 1.47
N ILE A 575 -7.40 -38.04 1.80
CA ILE A 575 -6.57 -37.22 2.68
C ILE A 575 -7.00 -37.43 4.14
N LEU A 576 -6.07 -37.92 4.96
CA LEU A 576 -6.31 -38.41 6.31
C LEU A 576 -5.74 -37.42 7.34
N THR A 577 -6.59 -36.52 7.84
CA THR A 577 -6.18 -35.42 8.73
C THR A 577 -6.55 -35.73 10.18
N ARG A 578 -5.55 -36.00 11.05
CA ARG A 578 -5.79 -36.53 12.40
C ARG A 578 -4.99 -35.85 13.50
N ASN A 579 -5.60 -35.63 14.66
CA ASN A 579 -4.89 -35.22 15.89
C ASN A 579 -4.03 -33.94 15.77
N ASN A 580 -4.28 -33.07 14.78
CA ASN A 580 -3.55 -31.83 14.61
C ASN A 580 -4.10 -30.74 15.54
N ILE A 581 -3.26 -29.77 15.90
CA ILE A 581 -3.63 -28.59 16.68
C ILE A 581 -3.61 -27.36 15.77
N PHE A 582 -4.74 -26.66 15.68
CA PHE A 582 -4.90 -25.45 14.90
C PHE A 582 -5.10 -24.25 15.84
N ILE A 583 -4.14 -23.33 15.84
CA ILE A 583 -4.11 -22.13 16.68
C ILE A 583 -4.19 -20.88 15.80
N ASP A 584 -5.15 -20.00 16.07
CA ASP A 584 -5.35 -18.74 15.31
C ASP A 584 -5.39 -18.91 13.77
N SER A 585 -5.84 -20.07 13.32
CA SER A 585 -6.00 -20.40 11.90
C SER A 585 -7.39 -19.99 11.44
N LYS A 586 -7.48 -19.11 10.43
CA LYS A 586 -8.76 -18.55 9.94
C LYS A 586 -9.66 -19.62 9.30
N ILE A 587 -9.08 -20.56 8.57
CA ILE A 587 -9.73 -21.80 8.11
C ILE A 587 -8.83 -23.00 8.47
N PRO A 588 -9.12 -23.74 9.56
CA PRO A 588 -8.32 -24.91 9.96
C PRO A 588 -8.22 -26.02 8.89
N TYR A 589 -9.32 -26.32 8.21
CA TYR A 589 -9.33 -27.26 7.09
C TYR A 589 -10.25 -26.74 5.99
N ASP A 590 -9.76 -26.72 4.76
CA ASP A 590 -10.44 -26.11 3.62
C ASP A 590 -10.59 -27.18 2.53
N TYR A 591 -11.82 -27.68 2.31
CA TYR A 591 -12.13 -28.54 1.17
C TYR A 591 -12.73 -27.67 0.06
N ALA A 592 -11.85 -27.20 -0.82
CA ALA A 592 -12.19 -26.19 -1.82
C ALA A 592 -13.12 -26.79 -2.89
N ASP A 593 -14.20 -26.07 -3.19
CA ASP A 593 -15.23 -26.48 -4.14
C ASP A 593 -14.90 -26.13 -5.60
N MET A 594 -13.88 -25.31 -5.84
CA MET A 594 -13.51 -24.75 -7.15
C MET A 594 -13.20 -25.80 -8.23
N PHE A 595 -12.85 -27.02 -7.83
CA PHE A 595 -12.51 -28.14 -8.72
C PHE A 595 -13.57 -29.26 -8.75
N LEU A 596 -14.57 -29.21 -7.86
CA LEU A 596 -15.61 -30.25 -7.75
C LEU A 596 -16.76 -29.98 -8.72
N GLY A 597 -17.21 -31.02 -9.44
CA GLY A 597 -18.27 -30.89 -10.44
C GLY A 597 -18.28 -32.03 -11.47
N ASP A 598 -19.45 -32.29 -12.05
CA ASP A 598 -19.74 -33.35 -13.03
C ASP A 598 -20.31 -32.85 -14.37
N GLU A 599 -20.46 -31.54 -14.57
CA GLU A 599 -20.85 -30.96 -15.86
C GLU A 599 -19.66 -30.92 -16.85
N PRO A 600 -19.88 -30.92 -18.18
CA PRO A 600 -18.81 -31.09 -19.17
C PRO A 600 -17.66 -30.07 -19.13
N ASP A 601 -17.91 -28.86 -18.62
CA ASP A 601 -16.94 -27.79 -18.49
C ASP A 601 -16.23 -27.77 -17.11
N ASP A 602 -16.65 -28.63 -16.17
CA ASP A 602 -16.02 -28.76 -14.84
C ASP A 602 -14.65 -29.44 -14.93
N GLN A 603 -13.81 -29.20 -13.92
CA GLN A 603 -12.39 -29.60 -13.95
C GLN A 603 -12.19 -31.11 -14.14
N VAL A 604 -13.00 -31.96 -13.51
CA VAL A 604 -12.82 -33.41 -13.57
C VAL A 604 -13.14 -33.97 -14.97
N PRO A 605 -14.31 -33.72 -15.59
CA PRO A 605 -14.55 -34.09 -16.98
C PRO A 605 -13.55 -33.48 -17.96
N LEU A 606 -13.23 -32.19 -17.82
CA LEU A 606 -12.45 -31.43 -18.79
C LEU A 606 -10.95 -31.78 -18.79
N ASN A 607 -10.33 -31.85 -17.61
CA ASN A 607 -8.86 -31.90 -17.48
C ASN A 607 -8.32 -33.22 -16.94
N TYR A 608 -9.07 -33.96 -16.11
CA TYR A 608 -8.54 -35.10 -15.35
C TYR A 608 -9.03 -36.47 -15.81
N MET A 609 -10.33 -36.66 -16.04
CA MET A 609 -10.94 -37.98 -16.22
C MET A 609 -10.34 -38.78 -17.37
N THR A 610 -10.12 -38.16 -18.53
CA THR A 610 -9.47 -38.82 -19.69
C THR A 610 -8.01 -39.16 -19.41
N LYS A 611 -7.28 -38.32 -18.66
CA LYS A 611 -5.88 -38.59 -18.26
C LYS A 611 -5.79 -39.79 -17.32
N TRP A 612 -6.66 -39.85 -16.32
CA TRP A 612 -6.76 -41.00 -15.41
C TRP A 612 -7.10 -42.29 -16.16
N GLN A 613 -8.09 -42.27 -17.05
CA GLN A 613 -8.45 -43.45 -17.84
C GLN A 613 -7.27 -43.94 -18.69
N ALA A 614 -6.48 -43.03 -19.29
CA ALA A 614 -5.26 -43.38 -20.02
C ALA A 614 -4.16 -43.95 -19.11
N LEU A 615 -3.88 -43.30 -17.97
CA LEU A 615 -2.88 -43.74 -16.98
C LEU A 615 -3.17 -45.14 -16.44
N PHE A 616 -4.40 -45.40 -16.01
CA PHE A 616 -4.83 -46.70 -15.50
C PHE A 616 -4.77 -47.77 -16.60
N THR A 617 -5.26 -47.47 -17.81
CA THR A 617 -5.18 -48.40 -18.95
C THR A 617 -3.72 -48.77 -19.27
N ALA A 618 -2.82 -47.79 -19.31
CA ALA A 618 -1.40 -48.01 -19.58
C ALA A 618 -0.70 -48.90 -18.52
N ASN A 619 -1.17 -48.82 -17.27
CA ASN A 619 -0.65 -49.60 -16.14
C ASN A 619 -1.45 -50.88 -15.83
N ASN A 620 -2.31 -51.35 -16.74
CA ASN A 620 -3.17 -52.53 -16.53
C ASN A 620 -4.04 -52.42 -15.24
N ASN A 621 -4.60 -51.23 -14.99
CA ASN A 621 -5.27 -50.85 -13.74
C ASN A 621 -4.43 -51.16 -12.49
N PHE A 622 -3.11 -51.01 -12.58
CA PHE A 622 -2.10 -51.40 -11.58
C PHE A 622 -2.14 -52.89 -11.16
N THR A 623 -2.90 -53.74 -11.87
CA THR A 623 -3.15 -55.13 -11.50
C THR A 623 -1.90 -55.98 -11.65
N GLY A 624 -1.46 -56.57 -10.54
CA GLY A 624 -0.22 -57.34 -10.45
C GLY A 624 1.03 -56.51 -10.12
N THR A 625 0.89 -55.19 -9.91
CA THR A 625 1.99 -54.30 -9.49
C THR A 625 2.03 -54.11 -7.97
N PRO A 626 3.14 -53.60 -7.40
CA PRO A 626 3.21 -53.23 -5.98
C PRO A 626 2.17 -52.17 -5.57
N TYR A 627 1.73 -51.30 -6.49
CA TYR A 627 0.77 -50.23 -6.19
C TYR A 627 -0.55 -50.76 -5.62
N LEU A 628 -1.21 -51.76 -6.22
CA LEU A 628 -2.43 -52.35 -5.62
C LEU A 628 -2.18 -53.14 -4.34
N THR A 629 -0.93 -53.54 -4.07
CA THR A 629 -0.57 -54.25 -2.83
C THR A 629 -0.39 -53.28 -1.66
N LYS A 630 0.05 -52.05 -1.94
CA LYS A 630 0.30 -51.00 -0.94
C LYS A 630 -0.86 -50.02 -0.78
N TYR A 631 -1.58 -49.76 -1.87
CA TYR A 631 -2.67 -48.80 -2.02
C TYR A 631 -3.90 -49.52 -2.62
N PRO A 632 -4.58 -50.41 -1.86
CA PRO A 632 -5.67 -51.23 -2.37
C PRO A 632 -6.84 -50.40 -2.92
N GLU A 633 -7.05 -49.19 -2.43
CA GLU A 633 -8.09 -48.25 -2.88
C GLU A 633 -7.94 -47.79 -4.34
N LEU A 634 -6.75 -47.97 -4.95
CA LEU A 634 -6.59 -47.77 -6.40
C LEU A 634 -7.41 -48.78 -7.23
N ALA A 635 -7.80 -49.93 -6.68
CA ALA A 635 -8.67 -50.88 -7.36
C ALA A 635 -10.10 -50.34 -7.56
N ASP A 636 -10.56 -49.47 -6.66
CA ASP A 636 -11.90 -48.87 -6.64
C ASP A 636 -11.92 -47.44 -7.20
N PHE A 637 -10.82 -46.95 -7.79
CA PHE A 637 -10.66 -45.55 -8.19
C PHE A 637 -11.77 -45.00 -9.11
N PHE A 638 -12.35 -45.84 -9.99
CA PHE A 638 -13.46 -45.49 -10.88
C PHE A 638 -14.84 -45.99 -10.39
N THR A 639 -14.93 -46.63 -9.22
CA THR A 639 -16.19 -47.00 -8.55
C THR A 639 -16.54 -45.99 -7.45
N GLU A 640 -15.53 -45.39 -6.83
CA GLU A 640 -15.68 -44.20 -5.96
C GLU A 640 -16.14 -42.96 -6.73
N ASN A 641 -16.79 -42.02 -6.04
CA ASN A 641 -17.11 -40.72 -6.63
C ASN A 641 -15.83 -39.89 -6.84
N ARG A 642 -15.60 -39.43 -8.07
CA ARG A 642 -14.47 -38.56 -8.46
C ARG A 642 -14.85 -37.11 -8.70
N TYR A 643 -16.14 -36.83 -8.88
CA TYR A 643 -16.66 -35.47 -9.04
C TYR A 643 -16.90 -34.79 -7.70
N TYR A 644 -17.30 -35.58 -6.69
CA TYR A 644 -17.47 -35.16 -5.30
C TYR A 644 -16.92 -36.24 -4.35
N PRO A 645 -15.59 -36.34 -4.15
CA PRO A 645 -15.00 -37.35 -3.27
C PRO A 645 -15.38 -37.16 -1.80
N ASP A 646 -15.79 -38.25 -1.14
CA ASP A 646 -16.27 -38.33 0.24
C ASP A 646 -15.35 -39.16 1.18
N THR A 647 -14.15 -39.51 0.71
CA THR A 647 -13.19 -40.38 1.43
C THR A 647 -12.19 -39.62 2.31
N ASN A 648 -12.29 -38.28 2.37
CA ASN A 648 -11.42 -37.44 3.19
C ASN A 648 -11.85 -37.45 4.66
N THR A 649 -10.90 -37.45 5.60
CA THR A 649 -11.18 -37.50 7.04
C THR A 649 -10.56 -36.32 7.78
N PHE A 650 -11.32 -35.73 8.70
CA PHE A 650 -10.85 -34.69 9.63
C PHE A 650 -11.27 -35.10 11.04
N GLN A 651 -10.37 -35.75 11.80
CA GLN A 651 -10.72 -36.50 13.01
C GLN A 651 -9.77 -36.23 14.19
N GLY A 652 -10.32 -36.07 15.41
CA GLY A 652 -9.52 -35.90 16.63
C GLY A 652 -8.72 -34.59 16.72
N ASN A 653 -8.97 -33.61 15.85
CA ASN A 653 -8.20 -32.36 15.81
C ASN A 653 -8.71 -31.34 16.84
N VAL A 654 -7.82 -30.45 17.29
CA VAL A 654 -8.11 -29.32 18.17
C VAL A 654 -8.08 -28.02 17.38
N VAL A 655 -9.07 -27.14 17.59
CA VAL A 655 -9.10 -25.79 17.02
C VAL A 655 -9.28 -24.77 18.14
N TYR A 656 -8.34 -23.84 18.29
CA TYR A 656 -8.37 -22.79 19.30
C TYR A 656 -7.94 -21.44 18.71
N ASN A 657 -8.84 -20.46 18.74
CA ASN A 657 -8.65 -19.17 18.07
C ASN A 657 -8.82 -18.01 19.09
N PRO A 658 -7.82 -17.75 19.94
CA PRO A 658 -7.88 -16.67 20.94
C PRO A 658 -7.80 -15.25 20.32
N SER A 659 -7.15 -15.10 19.17
CA SER A 659 -6.81 -13.79 18.57
C SER A 659 -7.49 -13.57 17.21
N VAL A 660 -7.52 -14.60 16.36
CA VAL A 660 -7.99 -14.52 14.96
C VAL A 660 -9.34 -15.20 14.82
N PRO A 661 -10.46 -14.47 14.58
CA PRO A 661 -11.76 -15.10 14.44
C PRO A 661 -11.80 -16.03 13.20
N ARG A 662 -12.25 -17.28 13.41
CA ARG A 662 -12.46 -18.24 12.31
C ARG A 662 -13.43 -17.67 11.27
N SER A 663 -13.25 -18.05 10.01
CA SER A 663 -14.18 -17.67 8.94
C SER A 663 -15.60 -18.13 9.24
N VAL A 664 -16.58 -17.26 8.98
CA VAL A 664 -18.03 -17.57 9.06
C VAL A 664 -18.48 -18.65 8.07
N THR A 665 -17.61 -19.02 7.12
CA THR A 665 -17.83 -20.15 6.21
C THR A 665 -17.46 -21.51 6.83
N THR A 666 -16.76 -21.54 7.97
CA THR A 666 -16.40 -22.79 8.65
C THR A 666 -17.57 -23.39 9.42
N ASN A 667 -17.70 -24.71 9.36
CA ASN A 667 -18.72 -25.47 10.09
C ASN A 667 -18.36 -25.65 11.59
N VAL A 668 -19.22 -26.39 12.30
CA VAL A 668 -19.06 -26.66 13.74
C VAL A 668 -17.79 -27.43 14.11
N TYR A 669 -17.15 -28.12 13.15
CA TYR A 669 -15.89 -28.83 13.34
C TYR A 669 -14.66 -28.00 12.97
N GLY A 670 -14.84 -26.82 12.35
CA GLY A 670 -13.75 -25.95 11.88
C GLY A 670 -13.30 -26.17 10.45
N ALA A 671 -14.03 -26.94 9.66
CA ALA A 671 -13.75 -27.08 8.23
C ALA A 671 -14.62 -26.15 7.37
N TYR A 672 -14.07 -25.63 6.27
CA TYR A 672 -14.87 -25.27 5.10
C TYR A 672 -15.15 -26.54 4.30
N ASP A 673 -16.43 -26.84 4.11
CA ASP A 673 -16.91 -28.04 3.44
C ASP A 673 -18.32 -27.73 2.92
N LYS A 674 -18.39 -27.17 1.71
CA LYS A 674 -19.61 -26.63 1.09
C LYS A 674 -20.69 -27.70 0.85
N PHE A 675 -20.27 -28.93 0.63
CA PHE A 675 -21.14 -30.04 0.23
C PHE A 675 -21.37 -31.08 1.33
N GLY A 676 -20.63 -31.04 2.44
CA GLY A 676 -20.78 -31.98 3.57
C GLY A 676 -20.11 -33.33 3.30
N LEU A 677 -18.97 -33.33 2.61
CA LEU A 677 -18.29 -34.50 2.08
C LEU A 677 -17.17 -35.05 2.99
N VAL A 678 -16.70 -34.27 3.97
CA VAL A 678 -15.58 -34.68 4.84
C VAL A 678 -16.08 -35.49 6.03
N GLN A 679 -15.37 -36.57 6.39
CA GLN A 679 -15.74 -37.46 7.48
C GLN A 679 -15.18 -36.98 8.83
N TYR A 680 -16.06 -36.38 9.65
CA TYR A 680 -15.73 -35.82 10.96
C TYR A 680 -15.89 -36.84 12.10
N ALA A 681 -14.94 -36.84 13.06
CA ALA A 681 -15.08 -37.54 14.34
C ALA A 681 -14.23 -36.86 15.42
N ASN A 682 -14.75 -36.75 16.65
CA ASN A 682 -14.01 -36.35 17.86
C ASN A 682 -13.16 -35.05 17.78
N ASN A 683 -13.48 -34.10 16.88
CA ASN A 683 -12.78 -32.82 16.84
C ASN A 683 -13.28 -31.88 17.95
N TRP A 684 -12.37 -31.14 18.59
CA TRP A 684 -12.71 -30.13 19.60
C TRP A 684 -12.43 -28.71 19.08
N VAL A 685 -13.50 -27.97 18.81
CA VAL A 685 -13.42 -26.51 18.64
C VAL A 685 -13.58 -25.87 20.01
N SER A 686 -12.50 -25.29 20.54
CA SER A 686 -12.46 -24.73 21.90
C SER A 686 -12.61 -23.20 21.91
N ALA A 687 -13.21 -22.71 22.99
CA ALA A 687 -13.25 -21.29 23.36
C ALA A 687 -12.27 -20.97 24.52
N ALA A 688 -11.54 -21.96 25.01
CA ALA A 688 -10.55 -21.87 26.10
C ALA A 688 -9.26 -22.61 25.71
N ASP A 689 -8.16 -22.31 26.40
CA ASP A 689 -6.86 -22.96 26.19
C ASP A 689 -6.99 -24.49 26.31
N PRO A 690 -6.62 -25.28 25.28
CA PRO A 690 -6.66 -26.75 25.30
C PRO A 690 -5.79 -27.41 26.38
N GLY A 691 -4.83 -26.68 26.93
CA GLY A 691 -3.91 -27.11 27.97
C GLY A 691 -2.43 -26.93 27.63
N PHE A 692 -2.07 -25.87 26.89
CA PHE A 692 -0.67 -25.52 26.59
C PHE A 692 0.12 -25.16 27.86
N THR A 693 1.45 -25.23 27.77
CA THR A 693 2.34 -24.92 28.90
C THR A 693 2.58 -23.41 29.03
N ASP A 694 2.91 -22.73 27.92
CA ASP A 694 2.86 -21.25 27.84
C ASP A 694 2.67 -20.78 26.39
N LEU A 695 1.41 -20.63 25.95
CA LEU A 695 1.07 -20.09 24.63
C LEU A 695 1.56 -18.64 24.42
N ALA A 696 1.78 -17.85 25.48
CA ALA A 696 2.26 -16.48 25.35
C ALA A 696 3.79 -16.41 25.21
N GLY A 697 4.51 -17.33 25.84
CA GLY A 697 5.95 -17.55 25.69
C GLY A 697 6.33 -18.41 24.48
N GLY A 698 5.37 -19.09 23.84
CA GLY A 698 5.58 -19.96 22.67
C GLY A 698 5.79 -21.44 22.99
N ASP A 699 5.65 -21.87 24.25
CA ASP A 699 5.69 -23.29 24.63
C ASP A 699 4.32 -23.95 24.42
N LEU A 700 4.18 -24.58 23.26
CA LEU A 700 2.97 -25.31 22.85
C LEU A 700 2.95 -26.77 23.32
N SER A 701 3.87 -27.18 24.21
CA SER A 701 3.82 -28.47 24.89
C SER A 701 2.53 -28.60 25.70
N LEU A 702 1.84 -29.74 25.60
CA LEU A 702 0.65 -30.01 26.40
C LEU A 702 1.04 -30.38 27.83
N ARG A 703 0.32 -29.84 28.81
CA ARG A 703 0.50 -30.24 30.22
C ARG A 703 -0.03 -31.65 30.45
N PRO A 704 0.53 -32.46 31.37
CA PRO A 704 0.01 -33.80 31.70
C PRO A 704 -1.44 -33.83 32.24
N ASP A 705 -2.03 -32.66 32.54
CA ASP A 705 -3.41 -32.45 32.97
C ASP A 705 -4.24 -31.61 31.98
N ALA A 706 -3.82 -31.55 30.71
CA ALA A 706 -4.49 -30.79 29.66
C ALA A 706 -5.89 -31.35 29.30
N ASP A 707 -6.90 -30.46 29.27
CA ASP A 707 -8.31 -30.77 28.99
C ASP A 707 -8.51 -31.58 27.69
N VAL A 708 -7.64 -31.39 26.68
CA VAL A 708 -7.67 -32.15 25.42
C VAL A 708 -7.65 -33.67 25.62
N PHE A 709 -6.91 -34.20 26.60
CA PHE A 709 -6.78 -35.64 26.81
C PHE A 709 -8.06 -36.30 27.34
N ASP A 710 -8.88 -35.55 28.09
CA ASP A 710 -10.21 -35.97 28.56
C ASP A 710 -11.30 -35.73 27.50
N ILE A 711 -11.19 -34.65 26.70
CA ILE A 711 -12.19 -34.25 25.71
C ILE A 711 -12.07 -35.03 24.38
N ILE A 712 -10.85 -35.38 23.98
CA ILE A 712 -10.56 -36.23 22.81
C ILE A 712 -9.88 -37.52 23.30
N PRO A 713 -10.65 -38.58 23.61
CA PRO A 713 -10.09 -39.79 24.21
C PRO A 713 -9.03 -40.46 23.33
N GLY A 714 -7.79 -40.48 23.83
CA GLY A 714 -6.65 -41.02 23.09
C GLY A 714 -5.95 -40.03 22.16
N PHE A 715 -6.15 -38.72 22.34
CA PHE A 715 -5.30 -37.70 21.74
C PHE A 715 -3.82 -37.91 22.14
N PRO A 716 -2.87 -37.83 21.20
CA PRO A 716 -1.46 -38.06 21.48
C PRO A 716 -0.81 -36.88 22.19
N ASP A 717 0.15 -37.16 23.07
CA ASP A 717 1.06 -36.15 23.59
C ASP A 717 2.05 -35.79 22.48
N ILE A 718 1.88 -34.61 21.88
CA ILE A 718 2.69 -34.15 20.74
C ILE A 718 4.02 -33.63 21.30
N PRO A 719 5.18 -34.22 20.92
CA PRO A 719 6.46 -33.91 21.54
C PRO A 719 7.04 -32.60 20.99
N PHE A 720 6.44 -31.46 21.35
CA PHE A 720 6.79 -30.13 20.84
C PHE A 720 8.29 -29.81 21.01
N ALA A 721 8.88 -30.15 22.15
CA ALA A 721 10.31 -29.97 22.43
C ALA A 721 11.27 -30.89 21.65
N GLU A 722 10.76 -31.80 20.79
CA GLU A 722 11.55 -32.58 19.83
C GLU A 722 11.47 -32.02 18.40
N ILE A 723 10.64 -30.99 18.16
CA ILE A 723 10.42 -30.37 16.83
C ILE A 723 11.48 -29.30 16.57
N GLY A 724 11.98 -29.22 15.34
CA GLY A 724 13.13 -28.38 14.98
C GLY A 724 14.46 -29.07 15.28
N ILE A 725 15.52 -28.27 15.43
CA ILE A 725 16.91 -28.76 15.49
C ILE A 725 17.29 -29.23 16.90
N ALA A 726 17.88 -30.42 16.97
CA ALA A 726 18.56 -30.93 18.16
C ALA A 726 20.04 -30.51 18.17
N GLY A 727 20.40 -29.61 19.08
CA GLY A 727 21.78 -29.16 19.27
C GLY A 727 22.17 -28.02 18.32
N LYS A 728 23.02 -28.31 17.33
CA LYS A 728 23.57 -27.31 16.39
C LYS A 728 23.56 -27.83 14.96
N ALA A 729 23.18 -26.96 14.03
CA ALA A 729 23.45 -27.09 12.61
C ALA A 729 24.61 -26.16 12.21
N GLY A 730 25.39 -26.54 11.20
CA GLY A 730 26.62 -25.82 10.82
C GLY A 730 27.89 -26.51 11.31
N THR A 731 29.04 -25.88 11.08
CA THR A 731 30.34 -26.38 11.57
C THR A 731 30.45 -26.22 13.09
N THR A 732 31.14 -27.15 13.76
CA THR A 732 31.34 -27.07 15.22
C THR A 732 32.11 -25.82 15.64
N ALA A 733 33.06 -25.38 14.81
CA ALA A 733 33.85 -24.15 14.98
C ALA A 733 33.13 -22.86 14.53
N GLY A 734 31.98 -22.95 13.85
CA GLY A 734 31.20 -21.78 13.43
C GLY A 734 30.63 -21.00 14.61
N THR A 735 30.35 -19.72 14.42
CA THR A 735 29.81 -18.83 15.49
C THR A 735 28.30 -19.04 15.66
N ASP A 736 27.84 -19.18 16.90
CA ASP A 736 26.42 -19.45 17.23
C ASP A 736 25.50 -18.20 17.20
N SER A 737 26.09 -16.99 17.23
CA SER A 737 25.38 -15.71 17.35
C SER A 737 26.29 -14.54 16.96
N TYR A 738 25.78 -13.60 16.17
CA TYR A 738 26.46 -12.38 15.75
C TYR A 738 25.85 -11.16 16.47
N PRO A 739 26.42 -10.66 17.58
CA PRO A 739 25.91 -9.47 18.27
C PRO A 739 26.24 -8.19 17.49
N VAL A 740 25.47 -7.12 17.69
CA VAL A 740 25.74 -5.81 17.06
C VAL A 740 27.03 -5.21 17.61
N GLN A 741 27.98 -4.92 16.72
CA GLN A 741 29.30 -4.35 17.00
C GLN A 741 29.40 -2.86 16.61
N GLY A 742 28.57 -2.39 15.68
CA GLY A 742 28.53 -0.99 15.25
C GLY A 742 27.25 -0.58 14.54
N VAL A 743 27.12 0.73 14.32
CA VAL A 743 26.04 1.38 13.56
C VAL A 743 26.68 2.42 12.66
N ALA A 744 26.20 2.55 11.42
CA ALA A 744 26.68 3.53 10.45
C ALA A 744 25.51 4.34 9.85
N VAL A 745 25.77 5.60 9.52
CA VAL A 745 25.01 6.40 8.55
C VAL A 745 25.92 6.65 7.35
N TYR A 746 25.36 6.54 6.14
CA TYR A 746 26.12 6.75 4.90
C TYR A 746 26.28 8.23 4.51
N ASP A 747 25.64 9.11 5.28
CA ASP A 747 25.59 10.55 5.08
C ASP A 747 25.85 11.24 6.42
N SER A 748 26.89 12.09 6.48
CA SER A 748 27.18 12.93 7.65
C SER A 748 26.23 14.13 7.76
N GLU A 749 25.65 14.53 6.62
CA GLU A 749 24.78 15.68 6.47
C GLU A 749 23.78 15.39 5.34
N VAL A 750 22.51 15.74 5.55
CA VAL A 750 21.43 15.64 4.56
C VAL A 750 20.59 16.92 4.58
N THR A 751 20.02 17.29 3.43
CA THR A 751 19.06 18.40 3.33
C THR A 751 17.68 17.84 3.00
N VAL A 752 16.66 18.31 3.70
CA VAL A 752 15.25 18.00 3.42
C VAL A 752 14.45 19.30 3.39
N ASP A 753 13.67 19.51 2.34
CA ASP A 753 12.74 20.64 2.29
C ASP A 753 11.67 20.49 3.38
N ARG A 754 11.24 21.62 3.96
CA ARG A 754 10.14 21.66 4.91
C ARG A 754 8.90 20.95 4.35
N TRP A 755 8.19 20.23 5.21
CA TRP A 755 7.06 19.33 4.90
C TRP A 755 7.36 18.13 3.99
N LYS A 756 8.54 18.03 3.37
CA LYS A 756 8.98 16.83 2.65
C LYS A 756 9.61 15.82 3.61
N THR A 757 9.85 14.62 3.10
CA THR A 757 10.39 13.49 3.84
C THR A 757 11.62 12.87 3.18
N LEU A 758 12.59 12.41 3.97
CA LEU A 758 13.80 11.72 3.51
C LEU A 758 14.08 10.49 4.38
N LYS A 759 14.28 9.33 3.76
CA LYS A 759 14.75 8.10 4.41
C LYS A 759 16.25 8.21 4.70
N LEU A 760 16.68 8.02 5.96
CA LEU A 760 18.10 7.89 6.28
C LEU A 760 18.63 6.54 5.78
N ARG A 761 19.80 6.57 5.13
CA ARG A 761 20.55 5.38 4.76
C ARG A 761 21.47 4.98 5.91
N THR A 762 21.19 3.83 6.51
CA THR A 762 21.89 3.30 7.69
C THR A 762 22.37 1.87 7.48
N ALA A 763 23.34 1.42 8.28
CA ALA A 763 23.72 0.01 8.38
C ALA A 763 23.98 -0.38 9.84
N VAL A 764 23.78 -1.66 10.12
CA VAL A 764 24.27 -2.36 11.31
C VAL A 764 25.56 -3.09 10.93
N LEU A 765 26.50 -3.18 11.87
CA LEU A 765 27.76 -3.92 11.70
C LEU A 765 27.90 -4.96 12.82
N PRO A 766 28.23 -6.24 12.51
CA PRO A 766 28.28 -6.79 11.16
C PRO A 766 26.88 -6.81 10.53
N TRP A 767 26.81 -6.83 9.20
CA TRP A 767 25.55 -6.80 8.45
C TRP A 767 24.59 -7.94 8.79
N ASN A 768 25.13 -9.09 9.23
CA ASN A 768 24.41 -10.31 9.59
C ASN A 768 24.14 -10.45 11.10
N ALA A 769 24.18 -9.34 11.87
CA ALA A 769 23.93 -9.39 13.30
C ALA A 769 22.50 -9.86 13.61
N ASP A 770 22.33 -10.71 14.64
CA ASP A 770 21.08 -11.44 14.92
C ASP A 770 19.91 -10.51 15.29
N HIS A 771 20.21 -9.33 15.84
CA HIS A 771 19.24 -8.36 16.35
C HIS A 771 19.49 -6.95 15.77
N PRO A 772 19.37 -6.74 14.45
CA PRO A 772 19.85 -5.54 13.75
C PRO A 772 18.85 -4.37 13.84
N VAL A 773 18.16 -4.23 14.97
CA VAL A 773 17.13 -3.21 15.18
C VAL A 773 17.77 -1.88 15.55
N LEU A 774 17.44 -0.83 14.78
CA LEU A 774 17.89 0.53 15.03
C LEU A 774 16.80 1.38 15.69
N THR A 775 17.24 2.39 16.42
CA THR A 775 16.41 3.44 17.04
C THR A 775 16.90 4.80 16.59
N PHE A 776 15.96 5.74 16.41
CA PHE A 776 16.23 7.07 15.87
C PHE A 776 15.77 8.14 16.87
N THR A 777 16.53 9.22 17.02
CA THR A 777 16.16 10.35 17.89
C THR A 777 16.69 11.66 17.32
N SER A 778 15.81 12.63 17.08
CA SER A 778 16.18 14.00 16.73
C SER A 778 16.47 14.82 17.99
N ALA A 779 17.55 15.61 17.96
CA ALA A 779 17.91 16.56 19.01
C ALA A 779 16.95 17.77 19.09
N ASP A 780 16.27 18.09 17.98
CA ASP A 780 15.18 19.07 17.93
C ASP A 780 14.10 18.60 16.93
N PRO A 781 13.08 17.87 17.41
CA PRO A 781 11.92 17.46 16.62
C PRO A 781 11.09 18.62 16.04
N GLY A 782 11.27 19.86 16.53
CA GLY A 782 10.64 21.06 16.00
C GLY A 782 11.31 21.61 14.74
N ILE A 783 12.59 21.27 14.51
CA ILE A 783 13.29 21.51 13.25
C ILE A 783 13.06 20.34 12.29
N ALA A 784 13.39 19.11 12.71
CA ALA A 784 13.12 17.90 11.94
C ALA A 784 12.76 16.73 12.86
N SER A 785 11.63 16.07 12.60
CA SER A 785 11.21 14.85 13.30
C SER A 785 11.70 13.61 12.55
N VAL A 786 11.88 12.49 13.24
CA VAL A 786 12.23 11.19 12.63
C VAL A 786 11.35 10.08 13.21
N ASP A 787 10.94 9.13 12.38
CA ASP A 787 10.13 7.97 12.79
C ASP A 787 10.96 6.71 13.09
N VAL A 788 10.28 5.62 13.43
CA VAL A 788 10.91 4.32 13.75
C VAL A 788 11.58 3.64 12.55
N ALA A 789 11.26 4.05 11.32
CA ALA A 789 11.85 3.52 10.08
C ALA A 789 13.03 4.37 9.57
N GLY A 790 13.40 5.42 10.31
CA GLY A 790 14.45 6.37 9.92
C GLY A 790 13.99 7.39 8.88
N VAL A 791 12.69 7.60 8.69
CA VAL A 791 12.16 8.63 7.80
C VAL A 791 12.10 9.97 8.55
N VAL A 792 12.87 10.93 8.04
CA VAL A 792 12.97 12.31 8.53
C VAL A 792 11.90 13.15 7.86
N THR A 793 11.23 14.03 8.61
CA THR A 793 10.32 15.06 8.08
C THR A 793 10.81 16.45 8.47
N GLY A 794 10.96 17.35 7.51
CA GLY A 794 11.32 18.75 7.79
C GLY A 794 10.14 19.52 8.41
N GLN A 795 10.29 20.07 9.61
CA GLN A 795 9.22 20.73 10.36
C GLN A 795 9.34 22.27 10.35
N ALA A 796 10.55 22.79 10.55
CA ALA A 796 10.86 24.22 10.49
C ALA A 796 12.27 24.46 9.94
N VAL A 797 12.46 25.59 9.24
CA VAL A 797 13.74 25.95 8.62
C VAL A 797 14.83 26.10 9.69
N GLY A 798 15.93 25.38 9.55
CA GLY A 798 16.97 25.28 10.57
C GLY A 798 17.94 24.13 10.31
N SER A 799 18.69 23.73 11.34
CA SER A 799 19.55 22.54 11.30
C SER A 799 19.49 21.82 12.66
N THR A 800 19.45 20.50 12.63
CA THR A 800 19.40 19.64 13.83
C THR A 800 20.21 18.36 13.61
N VAL A 801 20.41 17.56 14.66
CA VAL A 801 21.14 16.28 14.58
C VAL A 801 20.19 15.14 14.90
N ILE A 802 20.23 14.09 14.09
CA ILE A 802 19.61 12.80 14.42
C ILE A 802 20.70 11.85 14.88
N THR A 803 20.49 11.25 16.05
CA THR A 803 21.23 10.08 16.53
C THR A 803 20.52 8.81 16.07
N VAL A 804 21.29 7.88 15.51
CA VAL A 804 20.89 6.51 15.23
C VAL A 804 21.62 5.61 16.23
N ALA A 805 20.92 4.67 16.88
CA ALA A 805 21.48 3.81 17.91
C ALA A 805 20.97 2.37 17.79
N SER A 806 21.81 1.38 18.12
CA SER A 806 21.36 -0.03 18.22
C SER A 806 20.37 -0.20 19.38
N ALA A 807 19.28 -0.94 19.16
CA ALA A 807 18.33 -1.30 20.20
C ALA A 807 18.90 -2.37 21.16
N GLU A 808 19.75 -3.27 20.65
CA GLU A 808 20.48 -4.27 21.46
C GLU A 808 21.49 -3.59 22.39
N ASN A 809 22.24 -2.63 21.84
CA ASN A 809 23.30 -1.91 22.57
C ASN A 809 23.27 -0.40 22.27
N PRO A 810 22.49 0.39 23.02
CA PRO A 810 22.34 1.84 22.82
C PRO A 810 23.61 2.69 23.04
N LEU A 811 24.76 2.09 23.36
CA LEU A 811 26.06 2.77 23.35
C LEU A 811 26.65 2.84 21.93
N LEU A 812 26.25 1.94 21.04
CA LEU A 812 26.64 1.94 19.63
C LEU A 812 25.76 2.91 18.86
N THR A 813 26.34 4.05 18.50
CA THR A 813 25.62 5.20 17.94
C THR A 813 26.35 5.82 16.76
N ALA A 814 25.58 6.40 15.84
CA ALA A 814 26.06 7.25 14.76
C ALA A 814 25.15 8.49 14.63
N THR A 815 25.62 9.56 13.99
CA THR A 815 24.89 10.84 13.92
C THR A 815 24.91 11.45 12.53
N VAL A 816 23.77 11.96 12.08
CA VAL A 816 23.62 12.71 10.83
C VAL A 816 23.08 14.12 11.11
N THR A 817 23.63 15.12 10.44
CA THR A 817 23.12 16.50 10.46
C THR A 817 21.97 16.62 9.47
N VAL A 818 20.83 17.16 9.88
CA VAL A 818 19.67 17.42 9.03
C VAL A 818 19.49 18.92 8.89
N ASN A 819 19.72 19.43 7.68
CA ASN A 819 19.36 20.79 7.32
C ASN A 819 17.93 20.81 6.76
N VAL A 820 17.11 21.73 7.25
CA VAL A 820 15.75 21.93 6.76
C VAL A 820 15.67 23.27 6.04
N GLU A 821 15.42 23.21 4.74
CA GLU A 821 15.27 24.40 3.89
C GLU A 821 13.79 24.77 3.68
N ALA A 822 13.54 25.97 3.14
CA ALA A 822 12.18 26.48 2.98
C ALA A 822 11.38 25.78 1.86
N GLY A 823 12.10 25.19 0.89
CA GLY A 823 11.54 24.52 -0.28
C GLY A 823 10.68 25.39 -1.20
N ASP A 824 9.87 24.70 -1.98
CA ASP A 824 8.87 25.26 -2.92
C ASP A 824 7.61 25.82 -2.24
N GLY A 825 7.47 25.67 -0.92
CA GLY A 825 6.27 26.01 -0.16
C GLY A 825 5.11 25.01 -0.30
N VAL A 826 5.30 23.89 -1.02
CA VAL A 826 4.28 22.86 -1.27
C VAL A 826 4.35 21.79 -0.18
N MET A 827 3.31 21.72 0.65
CA MET A 827 3.14 20.71 1.70
C MET A 827 2.78 19.34 1.11
N ASP A 828 1.99 19.33 0.04
CA ASP A 828 1.52 18.13 -0.64
C ASP A 828 1.10 18.43 -2.08
N PHE A 829 1.25 17.45 -2.98
CA PHE A 829 0.80 17.56 -4.37
C PHE A 829 0.39 16.20 -4.93
N THR A 830 -0.64 16.17 -5.77
CA THR A 830 -1.04 14.98 -6.54
C THR A 830 -1.63 15.39 -7.89
N ASP A 831 -0.97 14.98 -8.97
CA ASP A 831 -1.34 15.13 -10.38
C ASP A 831 -2.05 13.89 -10.97
N PHE A 832 -2.11 12.81 -10.21
CA PHE A 832 -2.60 11.48 -10.58
C PHE A 832 -1.94 10.81 -11.80
N GLU A 833 -1.12 11.51 -12.58
CA GLU A 833 -0.33 10.97 -13.71
C GLU A 833 0.60 9.85 -13.27
N SER A 834 1.24 10.06 -12.11
CA SER A 834 2.13 9.12 -11.43
C SER A 834 1.39 7.96 -10.71
N GLY A 835 0.06 8.06 -10.56
CA GLY A 835 -0.77 7.12 -9.79
C GLY A 835 -1.42 7.79 -8.58
N ALA A 836 -1.91 6.98 -7.63
CA ALA A 836 -2.83 7.47 -6.59
C ALA A 836 -2.18 8.24 -5.43
N ASN A 837 -0.85 8.18 -5.25
CA ASN A 837 -0.11 8.97 -4.25
C ASN A 837 -0.75 8.99 -2.83
N GLY A 838 -1.24 7.83 -2.37
CA GLY A 838 -1.88 7.67 -1.06
C GLY A 838 -3.37 8.01 -0.99
N TRP A 839 -3.98 8.52 -2.07
CA TRP A 839 -5.44 8.58 -2.21
C TRP A 839 -6.01 7.16 -2.41
N LEU A 840 -7.11 6.84 -1.73
CA LEU A 840 -7.72 5.52 -1.79
C LEU A 840 -8.35 5.24 -3.15
N GLN A 841 -8.07 4.08 -3.75
CA GLN A 841 -8.78 3.57 -4.92
C GLN A 841 -9.65 2.37 -4.54
N ASP A 842 -10.91 2.37 -5.00
CA ASP A 842 -11.88 1.27 -4.87
C ASP A 842 -13.02 1.41 -5.91
N ALA A 843 -14.07 0.60 -5.81
CA ALA A 843 -15.22 0.65 -6.72
C ALA A 843 -15.95 2.01 -6.78
N ASN A 844 -15.68 2.95 -5.84
CA ASN A 844 -16.27 4.28 -5.79
C ASN A 844 -15.27 5.41 -6.10
N ARG A 845 -13.97 5.08 -6.20
CA ARG A 845 -12.85 6.02 -6.29
C ARG A 845 -11.78 5.47 -7.23
N SER A 846 -11.55 6.09 -8.38
CA SER A 846 -10.63 5.55 -9.39
C SER A 846 -9.94 6.65 -10.19
N ILE A 847 -8.69 6.41 -10.57
CA ILE A 847 -8.05 7.26 -11.58
C ILE A 847 -8.63 6.91 -12.96
N GLU A 848 -9.02 7.94 -13.71
CA GLU A 848 -9.59 7.83 -15.05
C GLU A 848 -8.88 8.80 -15.99
N LYS A 849 -8.49 8.33 -17.18
CA LYS A 849 -7.79 9.13 -18.19
C LYS A 849 -8.80 9.87 -19.06
N ILE A 850 -8.76 11.20 -19.05
CA ILE A 850 -9.65 12.07 -19.83
C ILE A 850 -8.77 12.93 -20.74
N GLY A 851 -8.73 12.55 -22.02
CA GLY A 851 -7.80 13.15 -22.98
C GLY A 851 -6.35 12.79 -22.66
N PRO A 852 -5.42 13.77 -22.57
CA PRO A 852 -4.04 13.51 -22.20
C PRO A 852 -3.85 13.29 -20.69
N ASN A 853 -4.81 13.70 -19.86
CA ASN A 853 -4.65 13.93 -18.43
C ASN A 853 -5.37 12.84 -17.60
N ARG A 854 -4.83 12.46 -16.45
CA ARG A 854 -5.48 11.60 -15.45
C ARG A 854 -6.28 12.43 -14.46
N TRP A 855 -7.37 11.86 -13.97
CA TRP A 855 -8.26 12.52 -13.02
C TRP A 855 -8.73 11.52 -11.98
N TYR A 856 -8.71 11.89 -10.71
CA TYR A 856 -9.26 11.10 -9.63
C TYR A 856 -10.78 11.27 -9.58
N LYS A 857 -11.51 10.25 -10.04
CA LYS A 857 -12.98 10.18 -10.01
C LYS A 857 -13.47 9.82 -8.62
N ILE A 858 -14.49 10.54 -8.14
CA ILE A 858 -15.30 10.17 -6.97
C ILE A 858 -16.75 9.98 -7.44
N LEU A 859 -17.34 8.82 -7.15
CA LEU A 859 -18.74 8.51 -7.48
C LEU A 859 -19.75 9.10 -6.48
N ASN A 860 -21.02 9.16 -6.89
CA ASN A 860 -22.16 9.60 -6.08
C ASN A 860 -22.17 8.99 -4.65
N GLY A 861 -22.22 9.83 -3.62
CA GLY A 861 -22.30 9.42 -2.22
C GLY A 861 -20.97 8.97 -1.60
N ALA A 862 -19.88 8.95 -2.36
CA ALA A 862 -18.56 8.61 -1.85
C ALA A 862 -17.82 9.84 -1.29
N SER A 863 -16.80 9.58 -0.49
CA SER A 863 -15.84 10.59 -0.03
C SER A 863 -14.41 10.10 -0.20
N ALA A 864 -13.48 11.04 -0.37
CA ALA A 864 -12.04 10.79 -0.36
C ALA A 864 -11.36 11.75 0.62
N LEU A 865 -10.21 11.35 1.15
CA LEU A 865 -9.41 12.10 2.11
C LEU A 865 -7.94 11.99 1.70
N SER A 866 -7.20 13.09 1.80
CA SER A 866 -5.73 13.05 1.72
C SER A 866 -5.17 12.15 2.82
N PRO A 867 -4.06 11.44 2.58
CA PRO A 867 -3.36 10.70 3.63
C PRO A 867 -2.79 11.62 4.74
N LYS A 868 -2.53 12.90 4.47
CA LYS A 868 -1.89 13.87 5.39
C LYS A 868 -2.90 14.70 6.19
N THR A 869 -2.44 15.30 7.29
CA THR A 869 -3.14 16.37 8.03
C THR A 869 -2.57 17.74 7.67
N PHE A 870 -3.43 18.76 7.67
CA PHE A 870 -3.07 20.16 7.38
C PHE A 870 -3.75 21.11 8.37
N SER A 871 -3.13 22.25 8.68
CA SER A 871 -3.64 23.29 9.59
C SER A 871 -3.98 24.58 8.83
N ASP A 872 -3.00 25.47 8.66
CA ASP A 872 -3.10 26.67 7.81
C ASP A 872 -2.57 26.35 6.40
N TYR A 873 -3.41 26.46 5.37
CA TYR A 873 -3.05 26.08 3.99
C TYR A 873 -3.78 26.90 2.92
N GLU A 874 -3.09 27.09 1.78
CA GLU A 874 -3.73 27.26 0.48
C GLU A 874 -3.98 25.86 -0.10
N LEU A 875 -5.23 25.55 -0.47
CA LEU A 875 -5.59 24.38 -1.26
C LEU A 875 -5.97 24.85 -2.67
N SER A 876 -5.34 24.31 -3.70
CA SER A 876 -5.80 24.45 -5.08
C SER A 876 -5.98 23.09 -5.74
N PHE A 877 -6.97 22.95 -6.61
CA PHE A 877 -7.20 21.74 -7.42
C PHE A 877 -8.01 22.07 -8.67
N LYS A 878 -7.82 21.28 -9.73
CA LYS A 878 -8.75 21.22 -10.86
C LYS A 878 -9.98 20.40 -10.50
N LEU A 879 -11.14 20.83 -10.95
CA LEU A 879 -12.41 20.12 -10.83
C LEU A 879 -13.08 20.00 -12.21
N LYS A 880 -13.38 18.78 -12.64
CA LYS A 880 -14.20 18.52 -13.84
C LYS A 880 -15.56 17.98 -13.46
N THR A 881 -16.61 18.59 -14.02
CA THR A 881 -18.01 18.22 -13.77
C THR A 881 -18.53 17.17 -14.76
N PRO A 882 -19.56 16.38 -14.39
CA PRO A 882 -20.18 15.41 -15.31
C PRO A 882 -21.07 16.11 -16.35
N GLU A 883 -21.49 15.36 -17.39
CA GLU A 883 -22.40 15.86 -18.44
C GLU A 883 -23.77 16.34 -17.94
N VAL A 884 -24.22 15.82 -16.78
CA VAL A 884 -25.51 16.17 -16.17
C VAL A 884 -25.29 16.49 -14.69
N ILE A 885 -25.66 17.71 -14.29
CA ILE A 885 -25.70 18.16 -12.89
C ILE A 885 -27.17 18.28 -12.51
N GLY A 886 -27.63 17.45 -11.58
CA GLY A 886 -29.03 17.41 -11.14
C GLY A 886 -29.39 18.45 -10.06
N ASP A 887 -30.66 18.49 -9.70
CA ASP A 887 -31.15 19.26 -8.55
C ASP A 887 -30.52 18.75 -7.25
N ASN A 888 -30.09 19.66 -6.37
CA ASN A 888 -29.39 19.33 -5.13
C ASN A 888 -28.06 18.58 -5.34
N ALA A 889 -27.48 18.61 -6.55
CA ALA A 889 -26.08 18.29 -6.79
C ALA A 889 -25.20 19.05 -5.78
N THR A 890 -24.33 18.32 -5.10
CA THR A 890 -23.57 18.82 -3.95
C THR A 890 -22.11 18.36 -4.03
N LEU A 891 -21.19 19.28 -3.80
CA LEU A 891 -19.78 19.03 -3.53
C LEU A 891 -19.48 19.57 -2.13
N TYR A 892 -18.95 18.75 -1.22
CA TYR A 892 -18.35 19.21 0.03
C TYR A 892 -16.84 19.06 -0.01
N ILE A 893 -16.16 20.09 0.52
CA ILE A 893 -14.72 20.10 0.80
C ILE A 893 -14.60 20.31 2.31
N PHE A 894 -13.93 19.40 3.01
CA PHE A 894 -14.00 19.33 4.48
C PHE A 894 -12.70 18.84 5.11
N ASP A 895 -12.47 19.24 6.35
CA ASP A 895 -11.37 18.77 7.20
C ASP A 895 -11.86 17.71 8.19
N ARG A 896 -11.05 16.73 8.57
CA ARG A 896 -11.49 15.68 9.51
C ARG A 896 -10.39 15.24 10.49
N GLN A 897 -10.69 15.35 11.78
CA GLN A 897 -9.97 14.64 12.85
C GLN A 897 -10.71 13.35 13.24
N ALA A 898 -10.04 12.49 14.00
CA ALA A 898 -10.65 11.30 14.57
C ALA A 898 -11.67 11.68 15.66
N GLY A 899 -12.92 11.24 15.53
CA GLY A 899 -13.98 11.44 16.52
C GLY A 899 -14.64 12.84 16.56
N SER A 900 -14.12 13.84 15.84
CA SER A 900 -14.74 15.16 15.75
C SER A 900 -15.71 15.29 14.56
N GLY A 901 -16.45 16.40 14.52
CA GLY A 901 -17.25 16.81 13.37
C GLY A 901 -16.51 17.82 12.49
N SER A 902 -16.50 17.59 11.18
CA SER A 902 -15.84 18.43 10.17
C SER A 902 -16.48 19.80 9.95
N SER A 903 -15.67 20.85 9.83
CA SER A 903 -16.09 22.08 9.14
C SER A 903 -16.13 21.81 7.63
N ARG A 904 -17.04 22.44 6.88
CA ARG A 904 -17.29 22.07 5.47
C ARG A 904 -17.62 23.27 4.61
N ILE A 905 -16.89 23.42 3.52
CA ILE A 905 -17.30 24.25 2.39
C ILE A 905 -18.22 23.38 1.53
N GLY A 906 -19.35 23.94 1.07
CA GLY A 906 -20.26 23.25 0.18
C GLY A 906 -20.62 24.08 -1.05
N TYR A 907 -20.51 23.51 -2.25
CA TYR A 907 -21.26 23.97 -3.41
C TYR A 907 -22.53 23.13 -3.54
N LYS A 908 -23.68 23.77 -3.79
CA LYS A 908 -24.96 23.07 -3.96
C LYS A 908 -25.88 23.74 -4.99
N THR A 909 -26.46 22.95 -5.90
CA THR A 909 -27.55 23.37 -6.81
C THR A 909 -28.94 23.24 -6.17
N ARG A 910 -29.97 23.82 -6.80
CA ARG A 910 -31.36 23.77 -6.33
C ARG A 910 -32.33 23.62 -7.51
N ALA A 911 -33.51 23.07 -7.23
CA ALA A 911 -34.58 22.83 -8.20
C ALA A 911 -35.26 24.11 -8.73
N ASP A 912 -34.85 25.30 -8.26
CA ASP A 912 -35.21 26.60 -8.84
C ASP A 912 -34.18 27.08 -9.89
N GLY A 913 -33.18 26.26 -10.21
CA GLY A 913 -32.06 26.59 -11.10
C GLY A 913 -30.95 27.42 -10.48
N SER A 914 -31.11 27.87 -9.23
CA SER A 914 -30.07 28.59 -8.48
C SER A 914 -29.02 27.65 -7.92
N SER A 915 -27.87 28.21 -7.52
CA SER A 915 -26.87 27.50 -6.73
C SER A 915 -26.41 28.33 -5.54
N ALA A 916 -25.64 27.73 -4.64
CA ALA A 916 -25.01 28.43 -3.53
C ALA A 916 -23.66 27.84 -3.15
N TRP A 917 -22.74 28.71 -2.75
CA TRP A 917 -21.59 28.34 -1.93
C TRP A 917 -21.93 28.55 -0.45
N LEU A 918 -21.56 27.60 0.40
CA LEU A 918 -21.88 27.58 1.82
C LEU A 918 -20.63 27.29 2.66
N LEU A 919 -20.61 27.83 3.88
CA LEU A 919 -19.75 27.36 4.96
C LEU A 919 -20.62 26.78 6.07
N TYR A 920 -20.34 25.53 6.44
CA TYR A 920 -20.99 24.80 7.52
C TYR A 920 -20.00 24.55 8.66
N ASN A 921 -20.48 24.67 9.90
CA ASN A 921 -19.74 24.16 11.05
C ASN A 921 -19.84 22.63 11.19
N SER A 922 -19.08 22.08 12.12
CA SER A 922 -19.12 20.68 12.57
C SER A 922 -20.53 20.11 12.74
N ALA A 923 -21.45 20.90 13.31
CA ALA A 923 -22.86 20.57 13.57
C ALA A 923 -23.84 20.86 12.41
N TRP A 924 -23.36 21.00 11.16
CA TRP A 924 -24.17 21.27 9.96
C TRP A 924 -24.97 22.58 9.99
N THR A 925 -24.63 23.52 10.88
CA THR A 925 -25.22 24.87 10.86
C THR A 925 -24.53 25.69 9.77
N VAL A 926 -25.32 26.32 8.90
CA VAL A 926 -24.82 27.27 7.89
C VAL A 926 -24.32 28.52 8.60
N LEU A 927 -23.01 28.78 8.54
CA LEU A 927 -22.37 29.99 9.03
C LEU A 927 -22.39 31.11 7.97
N LYS A 928 -22.28 30.72 6.69
CA LYS A 928 -22.32 31.62 5.53
C LYS A 928 -23.01 30.92 4.36
N GLU A 929 -23.84 31.65 3.63
CA GLU A 929 -24.33 31.25 2.31
C GLU A 929 -24.13 32.42 1.32
N VAL A 930 -23.73 32.10 0.10
CA VAL A 930 -23.69 33.01 -1.05
C VAL A 930 -24.52 32.36 -2.15
N LYS A 931 -25.75 32.86 -2.36
CA LYS A 931 -26.67 32.39 -3.41
C LYS A 931 -26.29 33.03 -4.75
N LEU A 932 -26.38 32.24 -5.81
CA LEU A 932 -26.11 32.64 -7.20
C LEU A 932 -27.35 32.32 -8.06
N PRO A 933 -27.77 33.21 -8.99
CA PRO A 933 -29.04 33.09 -9.73
C PRO A 933 -29.06 31.97 -10.80
N GLY A 934 -27.96 31.24 -10.95
CA GLY A 934 -27.83 30.07 -11.81
C GLY A 934 -26.85 29.08 -11.19
N HIS A 935 -26.57 27.97 -11.89
CA HIS A 935 -25.46 27.08 -11.53
C HIS A 935 -24.12 27.77 -11.77
N ASP A 936 -23.24 27.77 -10.77
CA ASP A 936 -21.86 28.28 -10.89
C ASP A 936 -20.96 27.23 -11.54
N LEU A 937 -21.08 25.98 -11.09
CA LEU A 937 -20.53 24.82 -11.77
C LEU A 937 -21.51 24.36 -12.87
N GLN A 938 -21.16 24.67 -14.12
CA GLN A 938 -21.80 24.17 -15.34
C GLN A 938 -21.42 22.71 -15.65
N PRO A 939 -22.24 21.94 -16.39
CA PRO A 939 -21.92 20.56 -16.79
C PRO A 939 -20.73 20.44 -17.75
N ASN A 940 -20.06 19.29 -17.76
CA ASN A 940 -18.87 18.95 -18.58
C ASN A 940 -17.83 20.09 -18.70
N THR A 941 -17.61 20.83 -17.62
CA THR A 941 -16.72 22.00 -17.58
C THR A 941 -15.60 21.75 -16.56
N GLU A 942 -14.42 22.28 -16.86
CA GLU A 942 -13.22 22.22 -16.01
C GLU A 942 -13.01 23.56 -15.32
N TYR A 943 -12.67 23.51 -14.04
CA TYR A 943 -12.54 24.67 -13.15
C TYR A 943 -11.24 24.60 -12.35
N ALA A 944 -10.61 25.73 -12.11
CA ALA A 944 -9.55 25.88 -11.11
C ALA A 944 -10.16 26.36 -9.79
N VAL A 945 -10.29 25.46 -8.80
CA VAL A 945 -10.74 25.81 -7.45
C VAL A 945 -9.52 26.20 -6.62
N LYS A 946 -9.62 27.31 -5.88
CA LYS A 946 -8.66 27.69 -4.82
C LYS A 946 -9.38 28.02 -3.53
N MET A 947 -8.80 27.60 -2.41
CA MET A 947 -9.24 27.92 -1.06
C MET A 947 -8.07 28.41 -0.22
N LEU A 948 -8.33 29.40 0.63
CA LEU A 948 -7.42 29.81 1.70
C LEU A 948 -8.07 29.46 3.03
N VAL A 949 -7.33 28.75 3.90
CA VAL A 949 -7.77 28.33 5.23
C VAL A 949 -6.73 28.78 6.25
N LYS A 950 -7.10 29.75 7.10
CA LYS A 950 -6.23 30.37 8.13
C LYS A 950 -6.95 30.28 9.48
N GLY A 951 -6.73 29.18 10.19
CA GLY A 951 -7.59 28.72 11.28
C GLY A 951 -9.06 28.70 10.85
N GLY A 952 -9.88 29.52 11.51
CA GLY A 952 -11.30 29.63 11.21
C GLY A 952 -11.64 30.45 9.97
N ASP A 953 -10.74 31.32 9.48
CA ASP A 953 -11.01 32.15 8.31
C ASP A 953 -10.83 31.36 7.02
N ILE A 954 -11.92 31.24 6.26
CA ILE A 954 -12.02 30.40 5.06
C ILE A 954 -12.51 31.25 3.89
N SER A 955 -11.73 31.26 2.81
CA SER A 955 -12.07 31.88 1.53
C SER A 955 -12.11 30.86 0.39
N VAL A 956 -12.97 31.08 -0.60
CA VAL A 956 -13.19 30.20 -1.76
C VAL A 956 -13.20 30.99 -3.07
N TYR A 957 -12.50 30.47 -4.07
CA TYR A 957 -12.31 31.02 -5.40
C TYR A 957 -12.58 29.96 -6.47
N LEU A 958 -13.18 30.39 -7.58
CA LEU A 958 -13.45 29.56 -8.76
C LEU A 958 -12.93 30.32 -9.99
N ASP A 959 -11.99 29.73 -10.71
CA ASP A 959 -11.25 30.33 -11.84
C ASP A 959 -10.61 31.69 -11.48
N GLY A 960 -10.12 31.78 -10.24
CA GLY A 960 -9.56 33.01 -9.65
C GLY A 960 -10.60 34.06 -9.23
N ALA A 961 -11.87 33.91 -9.61
CA ALA A 961 -12.94 34.79 -9.19
C ALA A 961 -13.47 34.40 -7.80
N PHE A 962 -13.63 35.38 -6.91
CA PHE A 962 -14.13 35.20 -5.55
C PHE A 962 -15.54 34.55 -5.51
N ARG A 963 -15.81 33.72 -4.50
CA ARG A 963 -17.13 33.08 -4.28
C ARG A 963 -17.63 33.14 -2.84
N LEU A 964 -16.79 32.90 -1.85
CA LEU A 964 -17.19 32.91 -0.45
C LEU A 964 -16.04 33.35 0.45
N LYS A 965 -16.35 34.13 1.48
CA LYS A 965 -15.53 34.25 2.69
C LYS A 965 -16.41 34.10 3.93
N GLY A 966 -15.94 33.33 4.91
CA GLY A 966 -16.59 33.12 6.20
C GLY A 966 -15.58 32.79 7.29
N ASN A 967 -16.05 32.75 8.53
CA ASN A 967 -15.27 32.36 9.69
C ASN A 967 -16.00 31.22 10.42
N ASP A 968 -15.29 30.14 10.75
CA ASP A 968 -15.77 29.12 11.69
C ASP A 968 -15.02 29.23 13.03
N PRO A 969 -15.65 29.75 14.10
CA PRO A 969 -15.02 29.80 15.42
C PRO A 969 -14.89 28.43 16.10
N GLY A 970 -15.41 27.35 15.49
CA GLY A 970 -15.30 25.97 15.95
C GLY A 970 -14.51 25.05 15.02
N HIS A 971 -13.63 25.60 14.16
CA HIS A 971 -12.70 24.85 13.29
C HIS A 971 -11.78 23.90 14.10
N ASN A 972 -11.33 22.81 13.47
CA ASN A 972 -10.25 22.00 14.03
C ASN A 972 -8.90 22.73 13.83
N THR A 973 -7.94 22.55 14.74
CA THR A 973 -6.59 23.15 14.61
C THR A 973 -5.73 22.52 13.52
N GLU A 974 -6.08 21.29 13.11
CA GLU A 974 -5.56 20.57 11.95
C GLU A 974 -6.56 19.48 11.56
N GLY A 975 -6.50 18.97 10.32
CA GLY A 975 -7.35 17.84 9.91
C GLY A 975 -6.92 17.22 8.58
N LYS A 976 -7.38 15.98 8.31
CA LYS A 976 -7.25 15.39 6.99
C LYS A 976 -8.28 16.01 6.06
N VAL A 977 -7.82 16.64 4.98
CA VAL A 977 -8.70 17.38 4.06
C VAL A 977 -9.22 16.43 2.97
N GLY A 978 -10.49 16.58 2.59
CA GLY A 978 -11.17 15.65 1.71
C GLY A 978 -12.37 16.22 0.97
N PHE A 979 -12.88 15.39 0.06
CA PHE A 979 -13.97 15.70 -0.87
C PHE A 979 -15.12 14.71 -0.68
N TYR A 980 -16.35 15.15 -0.88
CA TYR A 980 -17.55 14.31 -0.95
C TYR A 980 -18.50 14.86 -2.00
N VAL A 981 -19.15 13.97 -2.77
CA VAL A 981 -20.09 14.36 -3.84
C VAL A 981 -21.42 13.65 -3.72
N SER A 982 -22.52 14.31 -4.10
CA SER A 982 -23.87 13.74 -3.99
C SER A 982 -24.84 14.35 -5.01
N ASN A 983 -25.81 13.56 -5.47
CA ASN A 983 -26.79 13.93 -6.52
C ASN A 983 -26.14 14.34 -7.85
N VAL A 984 -24.96 13.78 -8.11
CA VAL A 984 -24.21 13.80 -9.37
C VAL A 984 -23.73 12.39 -9.65
N SER A 985 -23.55 11.98 -10.91
CA SER A 985 -23.06 10.62 -11.21
C SER A 985 -21.61 10.43 -10.71
N GLN A 986 -20.76 11.42 -10.97
CA GLN A 986 -19.39 11.51 -10.45
C GLN A 986 -18.91 12.98 -10.44
N MET A 987 -17.76 13.25 -9.82
CA MET A 987 -16.90 14.38 -10.17
C MET A 987 -15.45 13.90 -10.28
N HIS A 988 -14.63 14.68 -10.98
CA HIS A 988 -13.23 14.38 -11.29
C HIS A 988 -12.32 15.47 -10.73
N PHE A 989 -11.26 15.08 -10.03
CA PHE A 989 -10.32 15.97 -9.33
C PHE A 989 -8.89 15.76 -9.84
N ASP A 990 -8.11 16.83 -9.96
CA ASP A 990 -6.72 16.80 -10.43
C ASP A 990 -5.92 18.01 -9.87
N ASP A 991 -4.60 18.04 -10.03
CA ASP A 991 -3.66 19.07 -9.51
C ASP A 991 -3.89 19.41 -8.02
N ILE A 992 -4.19 18.41 -7.20
CA ILE A 992 -4.54 18.63 -5.79
C ILE A 992 -3.28 19.04 -5.03
N GLN A 993 -3.18 20.32 -4.71
CA GLN A 993 -1.99 20.95 -4.16
C GLN A 993 -2.30 21.66 -2.84
N PHE A 994 -1.53 21.33 -1.82
CA PHE A 994 -1.52 22.03 -0.53
C PHE A 994 -0.24 22.84 -0.42
N LYS A 995 -0.37 24.13 -0.13
CA LYS A 995 0.73 25.09 0.01
C LYS A 995 0.64 25.82 1.33
N ALA A 996 1.80 26.25 1.83
CA ALA A 996 1.85 27.22 2.92
C ALA A 996 1.15 28.52 2.51
N LEU A 997 0.35 29.10 3.42
CA LEU A 997 -0.23 30.42 3.21
C LEU A 997 0.87 31.46 2.98
N THR A 998 0.67 32.32 1.98
CA THR A 998 1.50 33.51 1.74
C THR A 998 0.66 34.77 1.94
N THR A 999 1.30 35.92 2.07
CA THR A 999 0.62 37.23 2.06
C THR A 999 0.32 37.72 0.64
N THR A 1000 0.44 36.88 -0.39
CA THR A 1000 0.17 37.27 -1.79
C THR A 1000 -1.33 37.51 -1.98
N LEU A 1001 -1.71 38.61 -2.62
CA LEU A 1001 -3.11 38.90 -2.93
C LEU A 1001 -3.72 37.76 -3.75
N ALA A 1002 -4.81 37.17 -3.23
CA ALA A 1002 -5.62 36.17 -3.91
C ALA A 1002 -7.00 36.72 -4.33
N GLY A 1003 -7.54 37.69 -3.58
CA GLY A 1003 -8.89 38.20 -3.82
C GLY A 1003 -9.10 39.66 -3.45
N ILE A 1004 -9.98 40.32 -4.21
CA ILE A 1004 -10.63 41.58 -3.82
C ILE A 1004 -12.09 41.22 -3.48
N ILE A 1005 -12.56 41.67 -2.33
CA ILE A 1005 -13.91 41.38 -1.80
C ILE A 1005 -14.69 42.70 -1.74
N PRO A 1006 -15.81 42.85 -2.46
CA PRO A 1006 -16.61 44.07 -2.41
C PRO A 1006 -17.41 44.14 -1.11
N ALA A 1007 -17.52 45.34 -0.51
CA ALA A 1007 -18.35 45.54 0.67
C ALA A 1007 -19.85 45.32 0.39
N GLU A 1008 -20.28 45.62 -0.84
CA GLU A 1008 -21.63 45.42 -1.36
C GLU A 1008 -21.53 44.92 -2.80
N SER A 1009 -22.24 43.84 -3.15
CA SER A 1009 -22.26 43.31 -4.53
C SER A 1009 -23.22 44.07 -5.46
N LYS A 1010 -24.20 44.80 -4.90
CA LYS A 1010 -25.18 45.58 -5.65
C LYS A 1010 -25.50 46.89 -4.96
N VAL A 1011 -25.52 47.97 -5.73
CA VAL A 1011 -25.76 49.35 -5.32
C VAL A 1011 -26.84 49.97 -6.22
N ARG A 1012 -27.71 50.79 -5.62
CA ARG A 1012 -28.72 51.61 -6.31
C ARG A 1012 -28.41 53.09 -6.09
N LEU A 1013 -28.51 53.89 -7.15
CA LEU A 1013 -28.26 55.33 -7.18
C LEU A 1013 -29.33 56.05 -7.99
N ALA A 1014 -29.66 57.28 -7.61
CA ALA A 1014 -30.39 58.20 -8.48
C ALA A 1014 -29.46 58.81 -9.54
N ALA A 1015 -30.00 59.19 -10.71
CA ALA A 1015 -29.22 59.91 -11.72
C ALA A 1015 -28.67 61.24 -11.13
N GLY A 1016 -27.36 61.44 -11.19
CA GLY A 1016 -26.64 62.53 -10.53
C GLY A 1016 -26.16 62.26 -9.10
N GLU A 1017 -26.58 61.16 -8.45
CA GLU A 1017 -26.05 60.73 -7.14
C GLU A 1017 -24.61 60.22 -7.28
N GLN A 1018 -23.83 60.33 -6.20
CA GLN A 1018 -22.43 59.90 -6.14
C GLN A 1018 -22.20 59.01 -4.92
N ARG A 1019 -21.42 57.94 -5.07
CA ARG A 1019 -21.13 57.01 -3.98
C ARG A 1019 -19.74 56.39 -4.08
N GLN A 1020 -18.96 56.53 -3.02
CA GLN A 1020 -17.71 55.80 -2.83
C GLN A 1020 -17.99 54.31 -2.62
N LEU A 1021 -17.45 53.46 -3.49
CA LEU A 1021 -17.42 52.01 -3.28
C LEU A 1021 -16.26 51.62 -2.36
N GLN A 1022 -16.39 50.47 -1.69
CA GLN A 1022 -15.40 49.97 -0.73
C GLN A 1022 -15.09 48.50 -1.02
N VAL A 1023 -13.82 48.14 -0.88
CA VAL A 1023 -13.31 46.77 -1.06
C VAL A 1023 -12.38 46.40 0.09
N ALA A 1024 -12.35 45.11 0.42
CA ALA A 1024 -11.35 44.48 1.28
C ALA A 1024 -10.45 43.57 0.45
N PHE A 1025 -9.28 43.23 0.98
CA PHE A 1025 -8.31 42.35 0.34
C PHE A 1025 -8.25 41.00 1.05
N ASP A 1026 -7.88 39.97 0.32
CA ASP A 1026 -7.72 38.61 0.84
C ASP A 1026 -6.42 37.98 0.30
N PRO A 1027 -5.53 37.48 1.17
CA PRO A 1027 -5.59 37.55 2.63
C PRO A 1027 -5.47 39.00 3.14
N ALA A 1028 -6.07 39.28 4.30
CA ALA A 1028 -6.24 40.67 4.80
C ALA A 1028 -4.93 41.35 5.23
N ASP A 1029 -3.84 40.60 5.34
CA ASP A 1029 -2.47 41.04 5.62
C ASP A 1029 -1.59 41.14 4.35
N THR A 1030 -2.19 41.16 3.16
CA THR A 1030 -1.46 41.36 1.89
C THR A 1030 -0.90 42.79 1.74
N PRO A 1031 0.33 42.96 1.22
CA PRO A 1031 0.86 44.28 0.89
C PRO A 1031 0.24 44.87 -0.39
N ASP A 1032 -0.29 44.03 -1.28
CA ASP A 1032 -0.68 44.41 -2.65
C ASP A 1032 -2.11 44.99 -2.71
N THR A 1033 -2.30 46.12 -2.04
CA THR A 1033 -3.60 46.82 -1.90
C THR A 1033 -3.95 47.76 -3.07
N GLY A 1034 -3.21 47.70 -4.18
CA GLY A 1034 -3.39 48.60 -5.32
C GLY A 1034 -4.52 48.17 -6.25
N VAL A 1035 -5.54 49.03 -6.43
CA VAL A 1035 -6.75 48.78 -7.23
C VAL A 1035 -6.92 49.86 -8.30
N SER A 1036 -7.38 49.44 -9.48
CA SER A 1036 -7.87 50.29 -10.56
C SER A 1036 -9.37 50.08 -10.75
N TRP A 1037 -10.12 51.14 -11.06
CA TRP A 1037 -11.57 51.11 -11.17
C TRP A 1037 -12.02 51.31 -12.63
N GLN A 1038 -13.00 50.51 -13.08
CA GLN A 1038 -13.57 50.59 -14.43
C GLN A 1038 -15.11 50.49 -14.39
N SER A 1039 -15.79 51.20 -15.29
CA SER A 1039 -17.21 50.98 -15.59
C SER A 1039 -17.38 50.23 -16.91
N ALA A 1040 -18.24 49.20 -16.91
CA ALA A 1040 -18.62 48.45 -18.10
C ALA A 1040 -19.55 49.25 -19.04
N ASN A 1041 -20.29 50.24 -18.51
CA ASN A 1041 -21.08 51.18 -19.30
C ASN A 1041 -21.02 52.60 -18.69
N PRO A 1042 -20.00 53.39 -19.07
CA PRO A 1042 -19.84 54.79 -18.63
C PRO A 1042 -21.04 55.71 -18.91
N ALA A 1043 -21.96 55.35 -19.81
CA ALA A 1043 -23.17 56.12 -20.06
C ALA A 1043 -24.27 55.91 -18.99
N VAL A 1044 -24.23 54.80 -18.24
CA VAL A 1044 -25.13 54.56 -17.09
C VAL A 1044 -24.50 55.13 -15.83
N ALA A 1045 -23.26 54.74 -15.52
CA ALA A 1045 -22.50 55.30 -14.41
C ALA A 1045 -20.99 55.31 -14.74
N THR A 1046 -20.30 56.36 -14.31
CA THR A 1046 -18.82 56.45 -14.36
C THR A 1046 -18.22 56.15 -13.00
N VAL A 1047 -16.92 55.86 -12.93
CA VAL A 1047 -16.17 55.68 -11.68
C VAL A 1047 -14.82 56.39 -11.79
N ASP A 1048 -14.36 57.01 -10.72
CA ASP A 1048 -13.05 57.68 -10.65
C ASP A 1048 -11.93 56.77 -10.11
N SER A 1049 -10.70 57.29 -10.03
CA SER A 1049 -9.54 56.54 -9.53
C SER A 1049 -9.58 56.20 -8.03
N ALA A 1050 -10.45 56.84 -7.24
CA ALA A 1050 -10.65 56.53 -5.82
C ALA A 1050 -11.75 55.48 -5.61
N GLY A 1051 -12.60 55.22 -6.61
CA GLY A 1051 -13.77 54.35 -6.50
C GLY A 1051 -15.07 55.10 -6.22
N VAL A 1052 -15.11 56.42 -6.45
CA VAL A 1052 -16.34 57.21 -6.43
C VAL A 1052 -17.09 56.96 -7.74
N VAL A 1053 -18.26 56.34 -7.63
CA VAL A 1053 -19.20 56.18 -8.74
C VAL A 1053 -20.05 57.43 -8.88
N HIS A 1054 -20.23 57.91 -10.11
CA HIS A 1054 -21.17 58.98 -10.47
C HIS A 1054 -22.25 58.39 -11.38
N ALA A 1055 -23.50 58.44 -10.95
CA ALA A 1055 -24.64 57.99 -11.74
C ALA A 1055 -25.01 59.02 -12.84
N VAL A 1056 -25.23 58.55 -14.06
CA VAL A 1056 -25.37 59.41 -15.26
C VAL A 1056 -26.77 59.30 -15.87
N TYR A 1057 -27.18 58.10 -16.32
CA TYR A 1057 -28.50 57.84 -16.91
C TYR A 1057 -29.06 56.51 -16.42
N GLU A 1058 -30.38 56.36 -16.48
CA GLU A 1058 -31.07 55.16 -16.02
C GLU A 1058 -30.61 53.88 -16.76
N GLY A 1059 -30.43 52.80 -16.00
CA GLY A 1059 -29.95 51.52 -16.50
C GLY A 1059 -29.19 50.72 -15.43
N GLU A 1060 -28.72 49.53 -15.79
CA GLU A 1060 -27.83 48.71 -14.96
C GLU A 1060 -26.44 48.63 -15.61
N THR A 1061 -25.39 48.72 -14.80
CA THR A 1061 -24.00 48.56 -15.22
C THR A 1061 -23.17 47.85 -14.17
N LEU A 1062 -21.95 47.48 -14.53
CA LEU A 1062 -20.98 46.81 -13.66
C LEU A 1062 -19.80 47.75 -13.43
N ILE A 1063 -19.45 47.95 -12.17
CA ILE A 1063 -18.24 48.66 -11.75
C ILE A 1063 -17.25 47.62 -11.24
N SER A 1064 -16.09 47.52 -11.89
CA SER A 1064 -15.04 46.55 -11.57
C SER A 1064 -13.90 47.22 -10.81
N ALA A 1065 -13.54 46.67 -9.65
CA ALA A 1065 -12.31 46.93 -8.92
C ALA A 1065 -11.27 45.86 -9.31
N VAL A 1066 -10.27 46.22 -10.12
CA VAL A 1066 -9.28 45.31 -10.70
C VAL A 1066 -7.91 45.54 -10.05
N SER A 1067 -7.26 44.48 -9.58
CA SER A 1067 -5.93 44.56 -8.97
C SER A 1067 -4.87 45.07 -9.95
N THR A 1068 -3.99 45.94 -9.45
CA THR A 1068 -2.86 46.49 -10.22
C THR A 1068 -1.66 45.53 -10.33
N VAL A 1069 -1.61 44.45 -9.53
CA VAL A 1069 -0.54 43.43 -9.61
C VAL A 1069 -0.95 42.19 -10.41
N ASN A 1070 -2.25 41.86 -10.45
CA ASN A 1070 -2.77 40.76 -11.27
C ASN A 1070 -4.19 41.10 -11.78
N PRO A 1071 -4.38 41.45 -13.06
CA PRO A 1071 -5.68 41.91 -13.58
C PRO A 1071 -6.75 40.81 -13.66
N LEU A 1072 -6.42 39.55 -13.38
CA LEU A 1072 -7.43 38.49 -13.19
C LEU A 1072 -8.14 38.61 -11.83
N ILE A 1073 -7.48 39.19 -10.83
CA ILE A 1073 -8.05 39.42 -9.50
C ILE A 1073 -8.89 40.70 -9.56
N LYS A 1074 -10.22 40.53 -9.54
CA LYS A 1074 -11.16 41.65 -9.49
C LYS A 1074 -12.41 41.37 -8.67
N ALA A 1075 -13.03 42.43 -8.17
CA ALA A 1075 -14.38 42.44 -7.65
C ALA A 1075 -15.31 43.21 -8.59
N ASP A 1076 -16.45 42.64 -8.93
CA ASP A 1076 -17.49 43.27 -9.75
C ASP A 1076 -18.68 43.69 -8.88
N ILE A 1077 -19.15 44.93 -9.05
CA ILE A 1077 -20.24 45.52 -8.27
C ILE A 1077 -21.31 46.03 -9.23
N THR A 1078 -22.54 45.51 -9.11
CA THR A 1078 -23.68 45.96 -9.92
C THR A 1078 -24.14 47.34 -9.46
N VAL A 1079 -24.15 48.32 -10.35
CA VAL A 1079 -24.75 49.64 -10.12
C VAL A 1079 -26.01 49.78 -10.97
N ILE A 1080 -27.16 49.88 -10.31
CA ILE A 1080 -28.40 50.36 -10.93
C ILE A 1080 -28.48 51.88 -10.75
N VAL A 1081 -28.75 52.57 -11.84
CA VAL A 1081 -29.21 53.96 -11.85
C VAL A 1081 -30.70 53.99 -12.20
N SER A 1082 -31.52 54.65 -11.40
CA SER A 1082 -32.97 54.79 -11.65
C SER A 1082 -33.55 56.04 -10.99
N SER A 1083 -34.73 56.46 -11.40
CA SER A 1083 -35.51 57.52 -10.74
C SER A 1083 -35.97 57.15 -9.32
N ILE A 1084 -35.94 55.88 -8.94
CA ILE A 1084 -36.19 55.41 -7.57
C ILE A 1084 -34.91 55.58 -6.74
N MET A 1085 -34.96 56.45 -5.72
CA MET A 1085 -33.89 56.61 -4.73
C MET A 1085 -33.87 55.43 -3.75
N HIS A 1086 -35.04 55.00 -3.26
CA HIS A 1086 -35.20 53.91 -2.30
C HIS A 1086 -36.58 53.25 -2.49
N GLU A 1087 -36.66 51.93 -2.30
CA GLU A 1087 -37.90 51.16 -2.32
C GLU A 1087 -37.88 50.13 -1.18
N THR A 1088 -39.04 49.68 -0.72
CA THR A 1088 -39.18 48.69 0.35
C THR A 1088 -40.51 47.94 0.23
N ASP A 1089 -40.41 46.62 0.10
CA ASP A 1089 -41.47 45.62 -0.02
C ASP A 1089 -41.79 44.88 1.30
N PHE A 1090 -40.95 45.08 2.33
CA PHE A 1090 -40.97 44.46 3.67
C PHE A 1090 -40.99 42.91 3.76
N GLU A 1091 -41.25 42.19 2.67
CA GLU A 1091 -41.19 40.72 2.59
C GLU A 1091 -39.85 40.18 3.11
N ASN A 1092 -38.77 40.84 2.71
CA ASN A 1092 -37.39 40.48 3.00
C ASN A 1092 -36.86 41.06 4.34
N GLY A 1093 -37.68 41.80 5.10
CA GLY A 1093 -37.34 42.33 6.43
C GLY A 1093 -37.42 43.85 6.53
N GLY A 1094 -36.70 44.43 7.49
CA GLY A 1094 -36.87 45.84 7.87
C GLY A 1094 -36.39 46.89 6.86
N ASN A 1095 -35.52 46.54 5.91
CA ASN A 1095 -35.05 47.38 4.79
C ASN A 1095 -34.63 48.83 5.17
N GLY A 1096 -34.02 49.02 6.36
CA GLY A 1096 -33.59 50.34 6.86
C GLY A 1096 -34.56 51.02 7.83
N TRP A 1097 -35.74 50.44 8.06
CA TRP A 1097 -36.66 50.81 9.13
C TRP A 1097 -36.36 50.05 10.44
N PRO A 1098 -36.48 50.69 11.61
CA PRO A 1098 -36.17 50.07 12.90
C PRO A 1098 -37.22 49.02 13.29
N VAL A 1099 -36.77 47.83 13.71
CA VAL A 1099 -37.62 46.70 14.12
C VAL A 1099 -37.40 46.35 15.60
N ASP A 1100 -38.46 46.42 16.41
CA ASP A 1100 -38.49 46.16 17.86
C ASP A 1100 -39.95 45.92 18.35
N PRO A 1101 -40.23 45.69 19.66
CA PRO A 1101 -41.59 45.43 20.14
C PRO A 1101 -42.68 46.47 19.81
N ASN A 1102 -42.31 47.70 19.43
CA ASN A 1102 -43.25 48.77 19.06
C ASN A 1102 -43.39 48.96 17.52
N ARG A 1103 -42.53 48.27 16.75
CA ARG A 1103 -42.27 48.50 15.32
C ARG A 1103 -41.90 47.16 14.66
N SER A 1104 -42.82 46.47 14.00
CA SER A 1104 -42.57 45.10 13.55
C SER A 1104 -42.98 44.85 12.10
N ILE A 1105 -42.32 43.89 11.45
CA ILE A 1105 -42.82 43.32 10.20
C ILE A 1105 -43.90 42.30 10.56
N ALA A 1106 -45.12 42.52 10.09
CA ALA A 1106 -46.27 41.67 10.38
C ALA A 1106 -46.96 41.28 9.08
N ALA A 1107 -47.18 39.97 8.88
CA ALA A 1107 -48.06 39.49 7.82
C ALA A 1107 -49.51 39.91 8.11
N ASP A 1108 -50.23 40.36 7.09
CA ASP A 1108 -51.68 40.51 7.14
C ASP A 1108 -52.39 39.17 6.78
N PRO A 1109 -53.74 39.08 6.85
CA PRO A 1109 -54.45 37.82 6.64
C PRO A 1109 -54.28 37.19 5.25
N ASP A 1110 -53.88 37.97 4.25
CA ASP A 1110 -53.69 37.53 2.87
C ASP A 1110 -52.24 37.07 2.61
N GLY A 1111 -51.33 37.35 3.54
CA GLY A 1111 -49.94 36.87 3.57
C GLY A 1111 -48.89 37.98 3.48
N ASN A 1112 -49.26 39.15 2.93
CA ASN A 1112 -48.35 40.26 2.66
C ASN A 1112 -47.74 40.82 3.96
N ARG A 1113 -46.42 41.02 3.96
CA ARG A 1113 -45.65 41.51 5.10
C ARG A 1113 -45.57 43.03 5.11
N ARG A 1114 -46.10 43.65 6.16
CA ARG A 1114 -46.21 45.10 6.29
C ARG A 1114 -45.49 45.62 7.51
N TYR A 1115 -44.97 46.85 7.44
CA TYR A 1115 -44.38 47.53 8.58
C TYR A 1115 -45.45 48.08 9.51
N LYS A 1116 -45.59 47.43 10.66
CA LYS A 1116 -46.58 47.73 11.69
C LYS A 1116 -46.01 48.70 12.72
N LEU A 1117 -46.58 49.89 12.75
CA LEU A 1117 -46.22 50.96 13.69
C LEU A 1117 -47.31 51.10 14.76
N LEU A 1118 -46.97 50.87 16.03
CA LEU A 1118 -47.95 50.94 17.13
C LEU A 1118 -48.23 52.39 17.60
N ASN A 1119 -49.22 52.53 18.48
CA ASN A 1119 -49.57 53.78 19.16
C ASN A 1119 -48.35 54.41 19.87
N GLY A 1120 -48.04 55.67 19.57
CA GLY A 1120 -46.92 56.42 20.15
C GLY A 1120 -45.54 56.06 19.60
N ALA A 1121 -45.45 55.12 18.65
CA ALA A 1121 -44.20 54.69 18.05
C ALA A 1121 -43.79 55.58 16.86
N THR A 1122 -42.47 55.69 16.64
CA THR A 1122 -41.88 56.45 15.52
C THR A 1122 -41.10 55.52 14.58
N GLY A 1123 -41.58 55.30 13.37
CA GLY A 1123 -40.74 54.76 12.30
C GLY A 1123 -39.87 55.88 11.73
N LEU A 1124 -38.58 55.64 11.55
CA LEU A 1124 -37.66 56.61 10.95
C LEU A 1124 -36.69 55.83 10.07
N LEU A 1125 -36.71 56.08 8.77
CA LEU A 1125 -35.78 55.46 7.83
C LEU A 1125 -34.38 56.04 8.05
N ASP A 1126 -33.36 55.19 8.09
CA ASP A 1126 -31.98 55.63 8.33
C ASP A 1126 -31.28 56.20 7.06
N ARG A 1127 -32.03 56.96 6.24
CA ARG A 1127 -31.55 57.65 5.03
C ARG A 1127 -32.12 59.06 4.98
N SER A 1128 -31.29 60.01 4.59
CA SER A 1128 -31.71 61.40 4.37
C SER A 1128 -32.13 61.65 2.91
N PHE A 1129 -33.09 62.55 2.72
CA PHE A 1129 -33.58 62.99 1.41
C PHE A 1129 -33.59 64.53 1.34
N THR A 1130 -33.63 65.08 0.12
CA THR A 1130 -33.58 66.53 -0.13
C THR A 1130 -34.85 67.03 -0.81
N SER A 1131 -35.14 66.55 -2.01
CA SER A 1131 -36.41 66.73 -2.72
C SER A 1131 -36.90 65.37 -3.17
N TYR A 1132 -38.14 65.00 -2.82
CA TYR A 1132 -38.61 63.62 -2.99
C TYR A 1132 -40.11 63.50 -3.27
N GLN A 1133 -40.45 62.47 -4.04
CA GLN A 1133 -41.77 61.87 -4.11
C GLN A 1133 -41.75 60.62 -3.22
N LEU A 1134 -42.52 60.64 -2.14
CA LEU A 1134 -42.75 59.49 -1.27
C LEU A 1134 -44.12 58.90 -1.62
N GLU A 1135 -44.13 57.69 -2.14
CA GLU A 1135 -45.34 56.89 -2.37
C GLU A 1135 -45.29 55.68 -1.44
N PHE A 1136 -46.42 55.35 -0.81
CA PHE A 1136 -46.54 54.19 0.07
C PHE A 1136 -48.00 53.79 0.22
N LYS A 1137 -48.21 52.51 0.49
CA LYS A 1137 -49.51 51.98 0.90
C LYS A 1137 -49.71 52.15 2.39
N LEU A 1138 -50.91 52.59 2.76
CA LEU A 1138 -51.34 52.76 4.15
C LEU A 1138 -52.60 51.92 4.39
N LYS A 1139 -52.51 50.88 5.22
CA LYS A 1139 -53.67 50.10 5.66
C LYS A 1139 -54.05 50.47 7.10
N THR A 1140 -55.27 50.96 7.27
CA THR A 1140 -55.81 51.45 8.54
C THR A 1140 -56.20 50.32 9.50
N PRO A 1141 -56.27 50.56 10.82
CA PRO A 1141 -56.84 49.61 11.75
C PRO A 1141 -58.36 49.50 11.57
N SER A 1142 -58.94 48.35 11.95
CA SER A 1142 -60.39 48.09 11.87
C SER A 1142 -61.27 48.92 12.82
N VAL A 1143 -60.67 49.72 13.70
CA VAL A 1143 -61.35 50.71 14.53
C VAL A 1143 -60.62 52.05 14.42
N MET A 1144 -61.29 53.05 13.84
CA MET A 1144 -60.78 54.42 13.79
C MET A 1144 -61.10 55.15 15.10
N PRO A 1145 -60.11 55.70 15.83
CA PRO A 1145 -60.30 56.38 17.10
C PRO A 1145 -60.71 57.85 16.92
N ASP A 1146 -61.32 58.42 17.94
CA ASP A 1146 -61.44 59.87 18.09
C ASP A 1146 -60.06 60.50 18.37
N ASN A 1147 -59.68 61.53 17.63
CA ASN A 1147 -58.37 62.20 17.77
C ASN A 1147 -57.14 61.30 17.50
N GLY A 1148 -57.30 60.29 16.64
CA GLY A 1148 -56.18 59.60 16.02
C GLY A 1148 -55.35 60.56 15.16
N ILE A 1149 -54.04 60.42 15.20
CA ILE A 1149 -53.08 61.24 14.46
C ILE A 1149 -52.02 60.35 13.79
N LEU A 1150 -51.78 60.58 12.51
CA LEU A 1150 -50.64 60.05 11.77
C LEU A 1150 -49.80 61.24 11.28
N TYR A 1151 -48.54 61.34 11.69
CA TYR A 1151 -47.57 62.26 11.10
C TYR A 1151 -46.68 61.54 10.10
N ILE A 1152 -46.58 62.11 8.90
CA ILE A 1152 -45.48 61.92 7.95
C ILE A 1152 -44.57 63.14 8.14
N PHE A 1153 -43.28 62.94 8.41
CA PHE A 1153 -42.39 64.07 8.73
C PHE A 1153 -41.00 63.89 8.13
N ASP A 1154 -40.35 65.01 7.82
CA ASP A 1154 -38.94 65.06 7.45
C ASP A 1154 -38.10 65.64 8.59
N ARG A 1155 -37.28 64.81 9.25
CA ARG A 1155 -36.58 65.15 10.48
C ARG A 1155 -35.18 65.67 10.22
N GLN A 1156 -34.99 66.96 10.50
CA GLN A 1156 -33.69 67.61 10.56
C GLN A 1156 -33.00 67.32 11.90
N ASP A 1157 -31.67 67.37 11.92
CA ASP A 1157 -30.88 67.05 13.10
C ASP A 1157 -31.12 68.06 14.23
N SER A 1158 -31.71 67.56 15.33
CA SER A 1158 -32.03 68.25 16.60
C SER A 1158 -32.95 69.49 16.55
N THR A 1159 -33.17 70.10 15.39
CA THR A 1159 -33.70 71.47 15.27
C THR A 1159 -35.18 71.58 14.91
N GLY A 1160 -35.78 70.53 14.34
CA GLY A 1160 -37.20 70.54 13.96
C GLY A 1160 -37.56 69.45 12.95
N SER A 1161 -38.78 69.51 12.43
CA SER A 1161 -39.23 68.69 11.30
C SER A 1161 -40.46 69.34 10.69
N THR A 1162 -40.51 69.55 9.37
CA THR A 1162 -41.78 69.88 8.69
C THR A 1162 -42.66 68.62 8.71
N ARG A 1163 -43.96 68.74 8.99
CA ARG A 1163 -44.83 67.55 9.20
C ARG A 1163 -46.18 67.68 8.51
N ILE A 1164 -46.59 66.61 7.83
CA ILE A 1164 -47.95 66.39 7.35
C ILE A 1164 -48.67 65.52 8.38
N GLY A 1165 -49.74 66.03 8.98
CA GLY A 1165 -50.59 65.30 9.93
C GLY A 1165 -51.96 64.97 9.36
N TYR A 1166 -52.30 63.69 9.22
CA TYR A 1166 -53.70 63.27 9.16
C TYR A 1166 -54.26 63.19 10.58
N ARG A 1167 -55.48 63.70 10.79
CA ARG A 1167 -56.16 63.69 12.10
C ARG A 1167 -57.66 63.43 11.98
N THR A 1168 -58.20 62.51 12.79
CA THR A 1168 -59.64 62.38 13.05
C THR A 1168 -60.10 63.29 14.20
N ARG A 1169 -61.39 63.58 14.31
CA ARG A 1169 -61.97 64.41 15.39
C ARG A 1169 -63.25 63.76 15.92
N ALA A 1170 -63.57 64.02 17.19
CA ALA A 1170 -64.72 63.44 17.90
C ALA A 1170 -66.10 63.97 17.43
N ASP A 1171 -66.13 64.83 16.41
CA ASP A 1171 -67.34 65.24 15.67
C ASP A 1171 -67.55 64.40 14.38
N GLY A 1172 -66.73 63.39 14.14
CA GLY A 1172 -66.73 62.55 12.94
C GLY A 1172 -66.01 63.14 11.73
N SER A 1173 -65.51 64.39 11.84
CA SER A 1173 -64.70 65.01 10.79
C SER A 1173 -63.26 64.51 10.82
N SER A 1174 -62.53 64.75 9.73
CA SER A 1174 -61.08 64.54 9.69
C SER A 1174 -60.37 65.68 8.97
N GLY A 1175 -59.05 65.60 8.83
CA GLY A 1175 -58.32 66.55 8.03
C GLY A 1175 -56.85 66.23 7.87
N TRP A 1176 -56.26 66.86 6.86
CA TRP A 1176 -54.83 66.85 6.58
C TRP A 1176 -54.26 68.23 6.91
N ILE A 1177 -53.14 68.26 7.62
CA ILE A 1177 -52.60 69.46 8.25
C ILE A 1177 -51.11 69.56 7.95
N LEU A 1178 -50.62 70.73 7.51
CA LEU A 1178 -49.19 71.01 7.37
C LEU A 1178 -48.73 71.81 8.58
N TYR A 1179 -47.69 71.32 9.24
CA TYR A 1179 -47.02 71.97 10.36
C TYR A 1179 -45.60 72.36 9.98
N ASP A 1180 -45.18 73.55 10.39
CA ASP A 1180 -43.79 73.98 10.30
C ASP A 1180 -42.89 73.21 11.29
N THR A 1181 -41.59 73.48 11.20
CA THR A 1181 -40.57 72.93 12.11
C THR A 1181 -40.84 73.20 13.60
N ALA A 1182 -41.57 74.27 13.92
CA ALA A 1182 -41.94 74.76 15.26
C ALA A 1182 -43.38 74.37 15.70
N TRP A 1183 -44.01 73.41 15.02
CA TRP A 1183 -45.38 72.93 15.27
C TRP A 1183 -46.49 73.98 15.08
N GLN A 1184 -46.23 75.11 14.41
CA GLN A 1184 -47.29 76.01 13.98
C GLN A 1184 -47.99 75.45 12.75
N LYS A 1185 -49.32 75.60 12.71
CA LYS A 1185 -50.17 75.13 11.61
C LYS A 1185 -50.09 76.09 10.44
N LEU A 1186 -49.48 75.66 9.34
CA LEU A 1186 -49.35 76.44 8.10
C LEU A 1186 -50.63 76.39 7.25
N THR A 1187 -51.20 75.21 7.07
CA THR A 1187 -52.46 74.99 6.34
C THR A 1187 -53.18 73.73 6.83
N GLU A 1188 -54.49 73.65 6.62
CA GLU A 1188 -55.33 72.51 7.00
C GLU A 1188 -56.53 72.37 6.05
N THR A 1189 -56.71 71.17 5.49
CA THR A 1189 -57.94 70.77 4.81
C THR A 1189 -58.82 70.02 5.81
N VAL A 1190 -60.00 70.56 6.11
CA VAL A 1190 -61.02 69.89 6.94
C VAL A 1190 -61.99 69.15 6.03
N LEU A 1191 -62.23 67.87 6.32
CA LEU A 1191 -63.14 67.01 5.57
C LEU A 1191 -64.32 66.60 6.46
N PRO A 1192 -65.58 66.62 5.95
CA PRO A 1192 -66.79 66.46 6.76
C PRO A 1192 -67.07 65.02 7.23
N GLY A 1193 -66.13 64.10 7.02
CA GLY A 1193 -66.14 62.72 7.49
C GLY A 1193 -64.71 62.24 7.71
N HIS A 1194 -64.54 60.97 8.10
CA HIS A 1194 -63.23 60.31 8.07
C HIS A 1194 -62.78 60.09 6.61
N ASP A 1195 -61.62 60.64 6.25
CA ASP A 1195 -61.04 60.53 4.91
C ASP A 1195 -60.44 59.14 4.67
N LEU A 1196 -59.78 58.62 5.70
CA LEU A 1196 -59.36 57.22 5.78
C LEU A 1196 -60.44 56.45 6.56
N LEU A 1197 -60.99 55.41 5.97
CA LEU A 1197 -61.97 54.49 6.54
C LEU A 1197 -61.29 53.38 7.36
N PRO A 1198 -61.98 52.68 8.28
CA PRO A 1198 -61.43 51.51 8.97
C PRO A 1198 -61.13 50.35 8.02
N ASP A 1199 -60.12 49.55 8.34
CA ASP A 1199 -59.69 48.33 7.63
C ASP A 1199 -59.57 48.48 6.10
N THR A 1200 -59.06 49.63 5.65
CA THR A 1200 -58.97 50.01 4.24
C THR A 1200 -57.51 50.34 3.88
N GLU A 1201 -57.05 49.85 2.72
CA GLU A 1201 -55.75 50.19 2.11
C GLU A 1201 -55.88 51.41 1.21
N TYR A 1202 -54.87 52.27 1.22
CA TYR A 1202 -54.82 53.55 0.51
C TYR A 1202 -53.47 53.76 -0.15
N ASP A 1203 -53.46 54.26 -1.39
CA ASP A 1203 -52.23 54.71 -2.07
C ASP A 1203 -51.94 56.16 -1.67
N VAL A 1204 -51.01 56.35 -0.73
CA VAL A 1204 -50.65 57.67 -0.19
C VAL A 1204 -49.39 58.19 -0.89
N LYS A 1205 -49.52 59.39 -1.48
CA LYS A 1205 -48.44 60.07 -2.19
C LYS A 1205 -48.17 61.43 -1.56
N VAL A 1206 -46.92 61.66 -1.18
CA VAL A 1206 -46.38 62.91 -0.67
C VAL A 1206 -45.31 63.41 -1.64
N THR A 1207 -45.34 64.71 -1.95
CA THR A 1207 -44.28 65.38 -2.71
C THR A 1207 -43.73 66.53 -1.88
N ALA A 1208 -42.40 66.62 -1.76
CA ALA A 1208 -41.69 67.68 -1.04
C ALA A 1208 -40.56 68.25 -1.92
N ARG A 1209 -40.68 69.52 -2.33
CA ARG A 1209 -39.72 70.25 -3.18
C ARG A 1209 -39.41 71.60 -2.55
N ASP A 1210 -38.20 71.77 -2.03
CA ASP A 1210 -37.68 73.06 -1.53
C ASP A 1210 -38.58 73.81 -0.51
N GLY A 1211 -39.46 73.08 0.19
CA GLY A 1211 -40.44 73.60 1.14
C GLY A 1211 -41.90 73.53 0.67
N ASP A 1212 -42.15 73.44 -0.63
CA ASP A 1212 -43.48 73.15 -1.19
C ASP A 1212 -43.83 71.68 -0.94
N ILE A 1213 -44.95 71.45 -0.26
CA ILE A 1213 -45.39 70.13 0.21
C ILE A 1213 -46.85 69.90 -0.15
N ALA A 1214 -47.11 68.77 -0.81
CA ALA A 1214 -48.45 68.29 -1.12
C ALA A 1214 -48.63 66.82 -0.75
N VAL A 1215 -49.86 66.43 -0.39
CA VAL A 1215 -50.28 65.04 -0.21
C VAL A 1215 -51.58 64.75 -0.96
N SER A 1216 -51.62 63.59 -1.59
CA SER A 1216 -52.80 62.99 -2.22
C SER A 1216 -53.00 61.56 -1.74
N VAL A 1217 -54.26 61.13 -1.68
CA VAL A 1217 -54.68 59.77 -1.30
C VAL A 1217 -55.52 59.22 -2.45
N ASP A 1218 -55.20 58.03 -2.93
CA ASP A 1218 -55.82 57.39 -4.11
C ASP A 1218 -55.82 58.33 -5.34
N GLY A 1219 -54.67 58.97 -5.57
CA GLY A 1219 -54.48 59.99 -6.61
C GLY A 1219 -55.24 61.31 -6.41
N SER A 1220 -56.09 61.41 -5.39
CA SER A 1220 -56.93 62.59 -5.12
C SER A 1220 -56.21 63.56 -4.17
N PRO A 1221 -55.97 64.83 -4.56
CA PRO A 1221 -55.32 65.81 -3.69
C PRO A 1221 -56.05 66.02 -2.37
N ARG A 1222 -55.30 66.07 -1.25
CA ARG A 1222 -55.82 66.29 0.10
C ARG A 1222 -55.26 67.54 0.77
N LEU A 1223 -54.01 67.90 0.50
CA LEU A 1223 -53.40 69.12 1.00
C LEU A 1223 -52.30 69.60 0.04
N SER A 1224 -52.13 70.91 -0.04
CA SER A 1224 -50.96 71.55 -0.64
C SER A 1224 -50.64 72.81 0.16
N GLY A 1225 -49.36 73.08 0.39
CA GLY A 1225 -48.86 74.25 1.12
C GLY A 1225 -47.36 74.40 0.96
N SER A 1226 -46.79 75.39 1.63
CA SER A 1226 -45.35 75.67 1.61
C SER A 1226 -44.87 75.98 3.02
N ASP A 1227 -43.73 75.43 3.43
CA ASP A 1227 -43.00 75.77 4.65
C ASP A 1227 -41.71 76.53 4.28
N PRO A 1228 -41.69 77.88 4.35
CA PRO A 1228 -40.50 78.67 4.07
C PRO A 1228 -39.35 78.48 5.08
N GLY A 1229 -39.60 77.77 6.19
CA GLY A 1229 -38.59 77.36 7.16
C GLY A 1229 -38.00 75.96 6.88
N HIS A 1230 -38.52 75.24 5.89
CA HIS A 1230 -38.02 73.94 5.49
C HIS A 1230 -36.56 74.01 5.01
N ARG A 1231 -35.82 72.93 5.25
CA ARG A 1231 -34.43 72.74 4.78
C ARG A 1231 -34.31 71.32 4.25
N PRO A 1232 -33.99 71.15 2.94
CA PRO A 1232 -33.95 69.84 2.31
C PRO A 1232 -32.68 69.07 2.73
N SER A 1233 -32.73 68.31 3.83
CA SER A 1233 -31.63 67.43 4.26
C SER A 1233 -32.02 66.36 5.31
N GLY A 1234 -33.29 66.16 5.62
CA GLY A 1234 -33.72 65.38 6.78
C GLY A 1234 -33.93 63.88 6.52
N LYS A 1235 -34.15 63.13 7.60
CA LYS A 1235 -34.57 61.71 7.56
C LYS A 1235 -36.08 61.61 7.64
N VAL A 1236 -36.70 60.93 6.68
CA VAL A 1236 -38.16 60.84 6.57
C VAL A 1236 -38.71 59.70 7.42
N GLY A 1237 -39.83 59.93 8.09
CA GLY A 1237 -40.43 58.96 9.00
C GLY A 1237 -41.94 59.12 9.23
N PHE A 1238 -42.48 58.16 9.96
CA PHE A 1238 -43.89 58.06 10.34
C PHE A 1238 -44.03 58.01 11.86
N TYR A 1239 -45.10 58.61 12.39
CA TYR A 1239 -45.48 58.52 13.80
C TYR A 1239 -46.99 58.36 13.93
N THR A 1240 -47.47 57.45 14.77
CA THR A 1240 -48.90 57.31 15.07
C THR A 1240 -49.20 57.68 16.52
N SER A 1241 -50.40 58.21 16.78
CA SER A 1241 -50.93 58.42 18.12
C SER A 1241 -52.44 58.21 18.11
N GLY A 1242 -52.98 57.61 19.16
CA GLY A 1242 -54.41 57.29 19.31
C GLY A 1242 -54.85 56.06 18.49
N PHE A 1243 -54.28 55.84 17.31
CA PHE A 1243 -54.44 54.60 16.54
C PHE A 1243 -53.82 53.41 17.30
N ALA A 1244 -54.48 52.25 17.29
CA ALA A 1244 -53.92 51.03 17.89
C ALA A 1244 -52.64 50.59 17.15
N TYR A 1245 -52.65 50.70 15.82
CA TYR A 1245 -51.51 50.57 14.92
C TYR A 1245 -51.84 51.24 13.58
N MET A 1246 -50.84 51.45 12.74
CA MET A 1246 -50.96 51.59 11.28
C MET A 1246 -50.07 50.55 10.60
N LEU A 1247 -50.42 50.15 9.38
CA LEU A 1247 -49.61 49.28 8.53
C LEU A 1247 -49.12 50.07 7.31
N PHE A 1248 -47.82 50.01 7.04
CA PHE A 1248 -47.17 50.65 5.90
C PHE A 1248 -46.55 49.60 4.99
N ASP A 1249 -46.62 49.81 3.68
CA ASP A 1249 -46.22 48.84 2.66
C ASP A 1249 -45.84 49.57 1.36
N ASP A 1250 -45.17 48.90 0.41
CA ASP A 1250 -44.69 49.47 -0.87
C ASP A 1250 -44.06 50.88 -0.73
N ILE A 1251 -43.15 51.09 0.23
CA ILE A 1251 -42.58 52.42 0.50
C ILE A 1251 -41.51 52.77 -0.55
N ILE A 1252 -41.83 53.70 -1.43
CA ILE A 1252 -40.99 54.15 -2.54
C ILE A 1252 -40.67 55.64 -2.39
N PHE A 1253 -39.38 55.98 -2.39
CA PHE A 1253 -38.88 57.34 -2.55
C PHE A 1253 -38.30 57.49 -3.96
N SER A 1254 -38.90 58.35 -4.77
CA SER A 1254 -38.45 58.68 -6.12
C SER A 1254 -37.98 60.13 -6.23
N VAL A 1255 -37.06 60.39 -7.15
CA VAL A 1255 -36.69 61.74 -7.58
C VAL A 1255 -37.93 62.43 -8.15
N LEU A 1256 -38.15 63.71 -7.81
CA LEU A 1256 -39.26 64.48 -8.36
C LEU A 1256 -39.01 64.89 -9.82
N PRO A 1257 -39.94 64.60 -10.76
CA PRO A 1257 -39.85 65.03 -12.16
C PRO A 1257 -39.75 66.55 -12.39
#